data_AF-A0A412C0S5-F1
#
_entry.id   AF-A0A412C0S5-F1
#
_cell.length_a   1.000
_cell.length_b   1.000
_cell.length_c   1.000
_cell.angle_alpha   90.00
_cell.angle_beta   90.00
_cell.angle_gamma   90.00
#
_symmetry.space_group_name_H-M   'P 1'
#
loop_
_entity.id
_entity.type
_entity.pdbx_description
1 polymer ?
#
loop_
_entity_poly.entity_id
_entity_poly.type
_entity_poly.pdbx_seq_one_letter_code
_entity_poly.pdbx_strand_id
1 'polypeptide(L)'
;MSIDKKKIGNIIKIAVIGTGTAFIGLNIIAKKKKGDSVFEKEVEQKNPLEGKKVIFVEDENDEENADGVRGHLEAVGETKKSKGIYDRYVKRAIDIVLSFGGLVLLSPVYAAIAIAIKIDDPGPVLFTQKRVGQNKEFFKIHKFRSMKMSTPHDVPTHMLGDPDQYITRVGKFLRKHSLDELPQIWDIFIGNMSVIGPRPALWNQDVLIAEREKYNANDVKPGLTGWAQINGRDELEIPVKAKLDGEYVEKLGIWMDIKCFLGTIGSVLNSDGVVEGGTGEMSKAGMETDRSVSPEKMNEQIKNGAIVIGVASAIATGILVFLVKAIKFQKESKEIDKKKSILKRVVIFFGVSEIFATIFINVKRRVKMSDYFVKDNSEEQDIELDIIKQENCKKKILITGKGSYIGESVEQWLLKDRDQYEVDTLDMLNNSWRDKDFSEYDVIFHVAGIAHADVGAITEEQKELYYKVNTELTLEVAEKAKRSNVKQFIFMSSMIVYSGCKERIITSSTEPKPLNFYGDSKLQADKKLQEMVTDGFKVVVLRPPMIYGKGSKGNYPQLAKLASRLPVFPIVKNQRSMLHIDNLCQFVKLMIDNEETGVFFPQNGEYTNTSDMVQMIAEVKGHRIIMIPFVDLFVKVLEKVPGKIGELTTKAFGDSSYEMSMSEYKENYRVNSLRKSIILTEGTDLEE
;
A
#
# COMPACT_ATOMS: atom_id res chain seq x y z
N MET A 1 8.67 -25.63 16.04
CA MET A 1 9.03 -25.05 17.35
C MET A 1 7.87 -24.18 17.84
N SER A 2 7.08 -24.65 18.79
CA SER A 2 5.93 -23.90 19.34
C SER A 2 6.45 -22.81 20.29
N ILE A 3 6.42 -21.55 19.86
CA ILE A 3 6.83 -20.43 20.72
C ILE A 3 5.73 -20.22 21.78
N ASP A 4 6.11 -20.38 23.05
CA ASP A 4 5.21 -20.23 24.20
C ASP A 4 4.64 -18.81 24.29
N LYS A 5 3.34 -18.68 23.94
CA LYS A 5 2.57 -17.42 23.93
C LYS A 5 2.63 -16.68 25.28
N LYS A 6 2.82 -17.40 26.40
CA LYS A 6 2.90 -16.82 27.74
C LYS A 6 4.26 -16.13 27.98
N LYS A 7 5.33 -16.72 27.45
CA LYS A 7 6.70 -16.18 27.48
C LYS A 7 6.81 -14.92 26.61
N ILE A 8 6.22 -14.95 25.40
CA ILE A 8 6.10 -13.77 24.52
C ILE A 8 5.34 -12.64 25.24
N GLY A 9 4.21 -12.95 25.87
CA GLY A 9 3.40 -11.97 26.59
C GLY A 9 4.16 -11.28 27.75
N ASN A 10 5.01 -12.01 28.47
CA ASN A 10 5.84 -11.43 29.53
C ASN A 10 7.00 -10.58 28.98
N ILE A 11 7.65 -11.01 27.90
CA ILE A 11 8.70 -10.23 27.22
C ILE A 11 8.12 -8.90 26.72
N ILE A 12 6.95 -8.92 26.08
CA ILE A 12 6.27 -7.70 25.61
C ILE A 12 5.94 -6.77 26.78
N LYS A 13 5.43 -7.30 27.91
CA LYS A 13 5.13 -6.48 29.10
C LYS A 13 6.38 -5.79 29.65
N ILE A 14 7.49 -6.51 29.78
CA ILE A 14 8.76 -5.96 30.29
C ILE A 14 9.28 -4.88 29.33
N ALA A 15 9.28 -5.15 28.03
CA ALA A 15 9.72 -4.20 27.00
C ALA A 15 8.86 -2.91 27.00
N VAL A 16 7.54 -3.03 27.12
CA VAL A 16 6.63 -1.87 27.17
C VAL A 16 6.88 -1.03 28.44
N ILE A 17 7.10 -1.68 29.59
CA ILE A 17 7.40 -0.96 30.85
C ILE A 17 8.74 -0.23 30.74
N GLY A 18 9.80 -0.91 30.29
CA GLY A 18 11.13 -0.32 30.14
C GLY A 18 11.17 0.83 29.13
N THR A 19 10.44 0.71 28.03
CA THR A 19 10.34 1.79 27.01
C THR A 19 9.61 3.00 27.58
N GLY A 20 8.51 2.79 28.32
CA GLY A 20 7.74 3.86 28.93
C GLY A 20 8.51 4.64 30.00
N THR A 21 9.28 3.95 30.85
CA THR A 21 10.12 4.60 31.87
C THR A 21 11.25 5.41 31.23
N ALA A 22 11.91 4.86 30.20
CA ALA A 22 12.92 5.58 29.43
C ALA A 22 12.34 6.85 28.79
N PHE A 23 11.14 6.78 28.22
CA PHE A 23 10.46 7.95 27.63
C PHE A 23 10.21 9.05 28.66
N ILE A 24 9.69 8.71 29.85
CA ILE A 24 9.46 9.69 30.92
C ILE A 24 10.80 10.31 31.37
N GLY A 25 11.81 9.48 31.63
CA GLY A 25 13.13 9.94 32.07
C GLY A 25 13.75 10.92 31.09
N LEU A 26 13.77 10.57 29.79
CA LEU A 26 14.29 11.45 28.75
C LEU A 26 13.47 12.74 28.62
N ASN A 27 12.15 12.70 28.74
CA ASN A 27 11.33 13.92 28.71
C ASN A 27 11.65 14.88 29.87
N ILE A 28 11.91 14.36 31.07
CA ILE A 28 12.30 15.17 32.22
C ILE A 28 13.67 15.82 31.95
N ILE A 29 14.64 15.06 31.45
CA ILE A 29 15.96 15.56 31.08
C ILE A 29 15.85 16.64 29.99
N ALA A 30 15.06 16.39 28.95
CA ALA A 30 14.83 17.32 27.85
C ALA A 30 14.26 18.66 28.36
N LYS A 31 13.26 18.62 29.24
CA LYS A 31 12.73 19.86 29.85
C LYS A 31 13.77 20.62 30.66
N LYS A 32 14.59 19.92 31.44
CA LYS A 32 15.64 20.55 32.26
C LYS A 32 16.73 21.19 31.40
N LYS A 33 17.09 20.56 30.28
CA LYS A 33 18.16 21.04 29.38
C LYS A 33 17.70 22.03 28.31
N LYS A 34 16.39 22.24 28.14
CA LYS A 34 15.86 23.07 27.03
C LYS A 34 16.40 24.50 27.10
N GLY A 35 16.35 25.16 28.26
CA GLY A 35 16.85 26.53 28.41
C GLY A 35 18.34 26.68 28.09
N ASP A 36 19.17 25.75 28.57
CA ASP A 36 20.61 25.76 28.30
C ASP A 36 20.91 25.55 26.81
N SER A 37 20.03 24.86 26.08
CA SER A 37 20.19 24.59 24.65
C SER A 37 19.88 25.78 23.74
N VAL A 38 19.20 26.81 24.26
CA VAL A 38 18.83 28.05 23.54
C VAL A 38 19.41 29.30 24.21
N PHE A 39 20.53 29.13 24.93
CA PHE A 39 21.26 30.24 25.56
C PHE A 39 20.41 31.08 26.52
N GLU A 40 19.40 30.48 27.18
CA GLU A 40 18.47 31.22 28.05
C GLU A 40 19.19 31.96 29.19
N LYS A 41 20.31 31.39 29.68
CA LYS A 41 21.17 31.95 30.74
C LYS A 41 22.39 32.73 30.23
N GLU A 42 22.69 32.67 28.93
CA GLU A 42 23.88 33.27 28.29
C GLU A 42 23.39 34.41 27.37
N VAL A 43 22.95 35.54 27.96
CA VAL A 43 22.25 36.62 27.22
C VAL A 43 23.08 37.18 26.06
N GLU A 44 24.40 37.32 26.24
CA GLU A 44 25.33 37.77 25.21
C GLU A 44 25.41 36.82 24.00
N GLN A 45 25.02 35.57 24.17
CA GLN A 45 25.03 34.55 23.12
C GLN A 45 23.70 34.46 22.36
N LYS A 46 22.66 35.22 22.76
CA LYS A 46 21.36 35.26 22.08
C LYS A 46 21.44 36.05 20.76
N ASN A 47 20.54 35.74 19.84
CA ASN A 47 20.47 36.46 18.58
C ASN A 47 19.72 37.79 18.76
N PRO A 48 20.34 38.97 18.52
CA PRO A 48 19.63 40.25 18.58
C PRO A 48 18.56 40.43 17.48
N LEU A 49 18.59 39.58 16.45
CA LEU A 49 17.63 39.54 15.33
C LEU A 49 16.55 38.47 15.51
N GLU A 50 16.48 37.81 16.66
CA GLU A 50 15.43 36.84 16.98
C GLU A 50 14.04 37.48 16.80
N GLY A 51 13.16 36.82 16.03
CA GLY A 51 11.81 37.29 15.76
C GLY A 51 11.69 38.44 14.75
N LYS A 52 12.79 39.00 14.26
CA LYS A 52 12.76 40.10 13.28
C LYS A 52 12.84 39.61 11.84
N LYS A 53 12.35 40.36 10.86
CA LYS A 53 12.67 40.17 9.44
C LYS A 53 14.01 40.82 9.13
N VAL A 54 14.80 40.21 8.27
CA VAL A 54 16.16 40.66 7.98
C VAL A 54 16.43 40.75 6.48
N ILE A 55 17.32 41.67 6.10
CA ILE A 55 17.97 41.72 4.79
C ILE A 55 19.49 41.68 4.99
N PHE A 56 20.21 41.28 3.95
CA PHE A 56 21.66 41.39 3.93
C PHE A 56 22.05 42.72 3.29
N VAL A 57 22.98 43.43 3.94
CA VAL A 57 23.55 44.69 3.45
C VAL A 57 25.05 44.46 3.28
N GLU A 58 25.53 44.58 2.04
CA GLU A 58 26.97 44.52 1.73
C GLU A 58 27.66 45.78 2.24
N ASP A 59 28.76 45.61 2.97
CA ASP A 59 29.63 46.69 3.45
C ASP A 59 31.08 46.20 3.41
N GLU A 60 31.94 46.89 2.67
CA GLU A 60 33.34 46.50 2.49
C GLU A 60 34.17 46.60 3.78
N ASN A 61 33.69 47.38 4.77
CA ASN A 61 34.33 47.59 6.06
C ASN A 61 34.03 46.47 7.05
N ASP A 62 33.04 45.62 6.79
CA ASP A 62 32.69 44.51 7.65
C ASP A 62 33.64 43.32 7.46
N GLU A 63 33.69 42.47 8.49
CA GLU A 63 34.38 41.18 8.39
C GLU A 63 33.67 40.26 7.38
N GLU A 64 34.44 39.39 6.73
CA GLU A 64 33.90 38.40 5.82
C GLU A 64 33.12 37.34 6.60
N ASN A 65 31.86 37.15 6.24
CA ASN A 65 30.98 36.18 6.88
C ASN A 65 31.23 34.75 6.36
N ALA A 66 30.55 33.74 6.93
CA ALA A 66 30.76 32.34 6.55
C ALA A 66 30.32 31.97 5.12
N ASP A 67 29.61 32.87 4.44
CA ASP A 67 29.23 32.73 3.04
C ASP A 67 30.26 33.36 2.08
N GLY A 68 31.36 33.93 2.58
CA GLY A 68 32.45 34.50 1.78
C GLY A 68 32.22 35.94 1.32
N VAL A 69 31.29 36.66 1.97
CA VAL A 69 30.91 38.03 1.59
C VAL A 69 31.06 38.96 2.78
N ARG A 70 31.47 40.22 2.55
CA ARG A 70 31.54 41.26 3.58
C ARG A 70 30.22 42.02 3.67
N GLY A 71 29.69 42.11 4.89
CA GLY A 71 28.42 42.77 5.18
C GLY A 71 27.74 42.18 6.41
N HIS A 72 26.55 42.68 6.73
CA HIS A 72 25.80 42.29 7.93
C HIS A 72 24.29 42.16 7.67
N LEU A 73 23.59 41.55 8.62
CA LEU A 73 22.13 41.49 8.63
C LEU A 73 21.51 42.73 9.28
N GLU A 74 20.58 43.38 8.58
CA GLU A 74 19.80 44.50 9.10
C GLU A 74 18.33 44.10 9.32
N ALA A 75 17.74 44.54 10.43
CA ALA A 75 16.33 44.27 10.74
C ALA A 75 15.39 45.23 10.00
N VAL A 76 14.46 44.68 9.22
CA VAL A 76 13.49 45.45 8.41
C VAL A 76 12.04 45.31 8.88
N GLY A 77 11.80 44.56 9.95
CA GLY A 77 10.46 44.42 10.53
C GLY A 77 10.32 43.26 11.52
N GLU A 78 9.08 42.91 11.85
CA GLU A 78 8.75 41.80 12.76
C GLU A 78 8.23 40.58 11.99
N THR A 79 8.57 39.39 12.48
CA THR A 79 8.10 38.12 11.91
C THR A 79 6.70 37.82 12.42
N LYS A 80 5.69 37.80 11.53
CA LYS A 80 4.25 37.70 11.88
C LYS A 80 3.59 36.36 11.53
N LYS A 81 4.31 35.23 11.53
CA LYS A 81 3.71 33.95 11.12
C LYS A 81 3.24 33.10 12.30
N SER A 82 1.94 32.78 12.32
CA SER A 82 1.36 31.84 13.28
C SER A 82 1.43 30.41 12.75
N LYS A 83 1.85 29.45 13.58
CA LYS A 83 1.95 28.04 13.19
C LYS A 83 0.58 27.41 12.91
N GLY A 84 0.46 26.73 11.77
CA GLY A 84 -0.69 25.88 11.46
C GLY A 84 -0.81 24.67 12.39
N ILE A 85 -1.96 23.99 12.34
CA ILE A 85 -2.28 22.83 13.20
C ILE A 85 -1.27 21.69 12.99
N TYR A 86 -0.87 21.45 11.73
CA TYR A 86 0.07 20.41 11.37
C TYR A 86 1.44 20.62 12.03
N ASP A 87 2.09 21.75 11.79
CA ASP A 87 3.42 22.07 12.37
C ASP A 87 3.41 22.03 13.90
N ARG A 88 2.38 22.65 14.50
CA ARG A 88 2.32 22.82 15.96
C ARG A 88 2.14 21.50 16.71
N TYR A 89 1.28 20.60 16.21
CA TYR A 89 0.86 19.42 16.95
C TYR A 89 1.25 18.11 16.27
N VAL A 90 0.93 17.97 14.98
CA VAL A 90 1.11 16.69 14.27
C VAL A 90 2.59 16.42 14.00
N LYS A 91 3.27 17.37 13.37
CA LYS A 91 4.71 17.29 13.07
C LYS A 91 5.52 17.11 14.35
N ARG A 92 5.21 17.89 15.39
CA ARG A 92 5.87 17.74 16.69
C ARG A 92 5.65 16.35 17.32
N ALA A 93 4.47 15.77 17.20
CA ALA A 93 4.22 14.43 17.71
C ALA A 93 5.04 13.37 16.95
N ILE A 94 5.11 13.49 15.63
CA ILE A 94 5.94 12.62 14.77
C ILE A 94 7.42 12.75 15.16
N ASP A 95 7.92 13.97 15.31
CA ASP A 95 9.31 14.24 15.71
C ASP A 95 9.66 13.53 17.01
N ILE A 96 8.81 13.66 18.04
CA ILE A 96 9.04 13.03 19.36
C ILE A 96 9.07 11.49 19.23
N VAL A 97 8.16 10.90 18.45
CA VAL A 97 8.09 9.45 18.25
C VAL A 97 9.34 8.95 17.54
N LEU A 98 9.67 9.55 16.40
CA LEU A 98 10.79 9.13 15.58
C LEU A 98 12.12 9.36 16.30
N SER A 99 12.29 10.50 16.96
CA SER A 99 13.54 10.80 17.66
C SER A 99 13.72 9.93 18.91
N PHE A 100 12.67 9.69 19.69
CA PHE A 100 12.75 8.76 20.82
C PHE A 100 13.06 7.34 20.35
N GLY A 101 12.39 6.87 19.30
CA GLY A 101 12.67 5.57 18.71
C GLY A 101 14.11 5.46 18.21
N GLY A 102 14.60 6.49 17.51
CA GLY A 102 16.00 6.61 17.09
C GLY A 102 16.98 6.52 18.26
N LEU A 103 16.76 7.29 19.33
CA LEU A 103 17.62 7.28 20.52
C LEU A 103 17.70 5.90 21.19
N VAL A 104 16.58 5.18 21.27
CA VAL A 104 16.55 3.84 21.87
C VAL A 104 17.24 2.82 20.96
N LEU A 105 16.86 2.77 19.69
CA LEU A 105 17.36 1.78 18.73
C LEU A 105 18.84 1.95 18.43
N LEU A 106 19.29 3.19 18.29
CA LEU A 106 20.69 3.51 17.97
C LEU A 106 21.57 3.56 19.21
N SER A 107 21.05 3.40 20.43
CA SER A 107 21.85 3.49 21.65
C SER A 107 23.11 2.61 21.67
N PRO A 108 23.14 1.36 21.12
CA PRO A 108 24.39 0.59 21.03
C PRO A 108 25.41 1.22 20.06
N VAL A 109 24.92 1.79 18.96
CA VAL A 109 25.74 2.50 17.96
C VAL A 109 26.34 3.76 18.57
N TYR A 110 25.56 4.54 19.32
CA TYR A 110 26.06 5.70 20.06
C TYR A 110 27.17 5.32 21.04
N ALA A 111 27.01 4.21 21.77
CA ALA A 111 28.02 3.73 22.71
C ALA A 111 29.31 3.32 21.99
N ALA A 112 29.21 2.58 20.89
CA ALA A 112 30.37 2.17 20.09
C ALA A 112 31.13 3.38 19.51
N ILE A 113 30.41 4.35 18.93
CA ILE A 113 31.01 5.58 18.40
C ILE A 113 31.66 6.40 19.52
N ALA A 114 30.99 6.53 20.68
CA ALA A 114 31.53 7.25 21.82
C ALA A 114 32.86 6.66 22.32
N ILE A 115 32.96 5.33 22.38
CA ILE A 115 34.20 4.63 22.73
C ILE A 115 35.27 4.87 21.66
N ALA A 116 34.93 4.74 20.37
CA ALA A 116 35.87 4.97 19.28
C ALA A 116 36.47 6.39 19.29
N ILE A 117 35.63 7.41 19.51
CA ILE A 117 36.07 8.82 19.61
C ILE A 117 37.01 9.01 20.81
N LYS A 118 36.68 8.42 21.96
CA LYS A 118 37.50 8.50 23.18
C LYS A 118 38.87 7.85 23.02
N ILE A 119 38.96 6.77 22.25
CA ILE A 119 40.21 6.07 21.96
C ILE A 119 41.07 6.85 20.96
N ASP A 120 40.45 7.44 19.93
CA ASP A 120 41.19 8.11 18.84
C ASP A 120 41.73 9.49 19.24
N ASP A 121 40.97 10.26 20.04
CA ASP A 121 41.39 11.55 20.60
C ASP A 121 40.76 11.75 22.00
N PRO A 122 41.50 11.67 23.12
CA PRO A 122 40.92 11.82 24.45
C PRO A 122 40.27 13.20 24.67
N GLY A 123 38.95 13.24 24.97
CA GLY A 123 38.23 14.49 25.27
C GLY A 123 36.71 14.31 25.28
N PRO A 124 35.89 15.38 25.23
CA PRO A 124 34.43 15.27 25.13
C PRO A 124 33.99 14.49 23.88
N VAL A 125 33.00 13.60 24.01
CA VAL A 125 32.49 12.81 22.87
C VAL A 125 31.65 13.65 21.91
N LEU A 126 30.90 14.60 22.47
CA LEU A 126 30.02 15.48 21.73
C LEU A 126 30.72 16.81 21.47
N PHE A 127 30.52 17.32 20.26
CA PHE A 127 30.83 18.67 19.84
C PHE A 127 29.53 19.48 19.77
N THR A 128 29.58 20.73 20.21
CA THR A 128 28.44 21.65 20.15
C THR A 128 28.80 22.91 19.40
N GLN A 129 27.92 23.38 18.53
CA GLN A 129 28.11 24.61 17.74
C GLN A 129 26.86 25.48 17.78
N LYS A 130 27.03 26.80 17.71
CA LYS A 130 25.91 27.74 17.58
C LYS A 130 25.29 27.68 16.19
N ARG A 131 23.97 27.51 16.12
CA ARG A 131 23.20 27.43 14.86
C ARG A 131 21.94 28.27 14.91
N VAL A 132 21.46 28.65 13.73
CA VAL A 132 20.21 29.38 13.53
C VAL A 132 19.04 28.42 13.58
N GLY A 133 18.13 28.64 14.52
CA GLY A 133 16.88 27.93 14.71
C GLY A 133 15.68 28.64 14.08
N GLN A 134 14.49 28.20 14.48
CA GLN A 134 13.23 28.81 14.05
C GLN A 134 13.17 30.27 14.49
N ASN A 135 12.66 31.15 13.62
CA ASN A 135 12.59 32.60 13.83
C ASN A 135 13.95 33.22 14.18
N LYS A 136 15.04 32.59 13.70
CA LYS A 136 16.42 32.99 13.93
C LYS A 136 16.88 32.90 15.41
N GLU A 137 16.13 32.23 16.28
CA GLU A 137 16.57 31.90 17.65
C GLU A 137 17.83 31.02 17.59
N PHE A 138 18.89 31.37 18.31
CA PHE A 138 20.09 30.53 18.35
C PHE A 138 19.91 29.31 19.23
N PHE A 139 20.47 28.17 18.80
CA PHE A 139 20.54 26.97 19.61
C PHE A 139 21.89 26.24 19.47
N LYS A 140 22.20 25.41 20.47
CA LYS A 140 23.37 24.52 20.47
C LYS A 140 23.03 23.24 19.73
N ILE A 141 23.61 23.04 18.54
CA ILE A 141 23.48 21.77 17.80
C ILE A 141 24.47 20.75 18.36
N HIS A 142 24.07 19.48 18.49
CA HIS A 142 24.93 18.40 18.95
C HIS A 142 25.41 17.54 17.78
N LYS A 143 26.73 17.29 17.75
CA LYS A 143 27.36 16.34 16.83
C LYS A 143 28.32 15.44 17.59
N PHE A 144 28.70 14.31 17.01
CA PHE A 144 29.87 13.59 17.49
C PHE A 144 31.12 14.34 17.08
N ARG A 145 32.12 14.41 17.96
CA ARG A 145 33.38 15.07 17.66
C ARG A 145 34.11 14.27 16.56
N SER A 146 34.30 14.91 15.40
CA SER A 146 35.04 14.38 14.26
C SER A 146 36.39 15.06 14.01
N MET A 147 36.72 16.09 14.81
CA MET A 147 37.98 16.85 14.71
C MET A 147 38.75 16.78 16.04
N LYS A 148 40.06 17.02 15.98
CA LYS A 148 40.97 17.02 17.15
C LYS A 148 40.61 18.14 18.12
N MET A 149 40.88 17.94 19.41
CA MET A 149 40.71 18.98 20.44
C MET A 149 41.52 20.26 20.22
N SER A 150 42.60 20.20 19.43
CA SER A 150 43.43 21.36 19.07
C SER A 150 42.85 22.23 17.94
N THR A 151 41.67 21.88 17.40
CA THR A 151 41.02 22.63 16.32
C THR A 151 40.38 23.92 16.87
N PRO A 152 40.52 25.08 16.20
CA PRO A 152 39.79 26.30 16.55
C PRO A 152 38.28 26.04 16.64
N HIS A 153 37.67 26.48 17.74
CA HIS A 153 36.24 26.27 17.98
C HIS A 153 35.39 27.24 17.14
N ASP A 154 34.18 26.80 16.72
CA ASP A 154 33.19 27.59 15.96
C ASP A 154 33.63 28.12 14.58
N VAL A 155 34.75 27.66 14.03
CA VAL A 155 35.16 27.97 12.65
C VAL A 155 34.60 26.93 11.67
N PRO A 156 33.96 27.32 10.56
CA PRO A 156 33.53 26.40 9.52
C PRO A 156 34.70 25.62 8.92
N THR A 157 34.48 24.35 8.55
CA THR A 157 35.56 23.48 8.05
C THR A 157 36.20 24.02 6.77
N HIS A 158 35.43 24.69 5.90
CA HIS A 158 35.93 25.29 4.66
C HIS A 158 36.77 26.56 4.86
N MET A 159 36.72 27.14 6.05
CA MET A 159 37.54 28.30 6.42
C MET A 159 38.88 27.90 7.08
N LEU A 160 39.14 26.60 7.23
CA LEU A 160 40.42 26.10 7.71
C LEU A 160 41.37 25.91 6.51
N GLY A 161 42.59 26.43 6.60
CA GLY A 161 43.56 26.38 5.50
C GLY A 161 43.95 24.96 5.06
N ASP A 162 44.06 24.02 6.02
CA ASP A 162 44.14 22.58 5.74
C ASP A 162 43.19 21.88 6.72
N PRO A 163 41.97 21.51 6.30
CA PRO A 163 40.98 20.87 7.18
C PRO A 163 41.37 19.45 7.55
N ASP A 164 42.04 18.71 6.65
CA ASP A 164 42.39 17.30 6.82
C ASP A 164 43.32 17.07 8.01
N GLN A 165 44.21 18.02 8.31
CA GLN A 165 45.12 17.92 9.46
C GLN A 165 44.38 17.85 10.81
N TYR A 166 43.18 18.42 10.88
CA TYR A 166 42.37 18.53 12.10
C TYR A 166 41.36 17.39 12.24
N ILE A 167 41.07 16.63 11.19
CA ILE A 167 40.10 15.54 11.21
C ILE A 167 40.74 14.29 11.86
N THR A 168 40.03 13.63 12.77
CA THR A 168 40.51 12.38 13.38
C THR A 168 40.25 11.18 12.45
N ARG A 169 40.89 10.03 12.67
CA ARG A 169 40.69 8.85 11.81
C ARG A 169 39.26 8.35 11.90
N VAL A 170 38.74 8.27 13.12
CA VAL A 170 37.32 7.97 13.39
C VAL A 170 36.44 9.07 12.81
N GLY A 171 36.84 10.34 12.96
CA GLY A 171 36.13 11.49 12.41
C GLY A 171 35.92 11.44 10.91
N LYS A 172 36.94 11.02 10.15
CA LYS A 172 36.86 10.84 8.69
C LYS A 172 35.80 9.80 8.30
N PHE A 173 35.74 8.68 9.03
CA PHE A 173 34.69 7.67 8.84
C PHE A 173 33.30 8.22 9.20
N LEU A 174 33.17 8.93 10.33
CA LEU A 174 31.89 9.47 10.77
C LEU A 174 31.32 10.48 9.76
N ARG A 175 32.14 11.40 9.25
CA ARG A 175 31.75 12.41 8.27
C ARG A 175 31.31 11.79 6.94
N LYS A 176 32.11 10.85 6.42
CA LYS A 176 31.82 10.13 5.17
C LYS A 176 30.44 9.49 5.17
N HIS A 177 30.01 8.94 6.31
CA HIS A 177 28.72 8.28 6.48
C HIS A 177 27.66 9.15 7.16
N SER A 178 27.92 10.45 7.37
CA SER A 178 27.06 11.38 8.13
C SER A 178 26.66 10.88 9.53
N LEU A 179 27.44 9.97 10.11
CA LEU A 179 27.20 9.41 11.44
C LEU A 179 27.51 10.43 12.54
N ASP A 180 28.31 11.45 12.24
CA ASP A 180 28.60 12.55 13.16
C ASP A 180 27.36 13.38 13.52
N GLU A 181 26.30 13.31 12.70
CA GLU A 181 25.07 14.06 12.89
C GLU A 181 24.02 13.34 13.74
N LEU A 182 24.24 12.06 14.08
CA LEU A 182 23.30 11.29 14.89
C LEU A 182 22.90 12.02 16.20
N PRO A 183 23.81 12.68 16.96
CA PRO A 183 23.41 13.37 18.18
C PRO A 183 22.34 14.45 18.00
N GLN A 184 22.12 14.96 16.79
CA GLN A 184 21.01 15.88 16.48
C GLN A 184 19.62 15.24 16.68
N ILE A 185 19.50 13.91 16.74
CA ILE A 185 18.25 13.24 17.14
C ILE A 185 17.82 13.70 18.54
N TRP A 186 18.78 14.00 19.43
CA TRP A 186 18.48 14.61 20.73
C TRP A 186 17.93 16.04 20.58
N ASP A 187 18.46 16.84 19.64
CA ASP A 187 17.98 18.19 19.35
C ASP A 187 16.55 18.21 18.77
N ILE A 188 16.18 17.15 18.03
CA ILE A 188 14.80 16.90 17.62
C ILE A 188 13.94 16.57 18.84
N PHE A 189 14.39 15.65 19.69
CA PHE A 189 13.62 15.22 20.87
C PHE A 189 13.38 16.37 21.86
N ILE A 190 14.39 17.20 22.14
CA ILE A 190 14.26 18.38 23.01
C ILE A 190 13.44 19.51 22.34
N GLY A 191 13.38 19.49 21.01
CA GLY A 191 12.51 20.34 20.20
C GLY A 191 13.16 21.62 19.67
N ASN A 192 14.49 21.66 19.56
CA ASN A 192 15.23 22.69 18.82
C ASN A 192 15.11 22.46 17.30
N MET A 193 15.11 21.19 16.89
CA MET A 193 15.03 20.76 15.49
C MET A 193 13.76 19.93 15.23
N SER A 194 13.55 19.58 13.97
CA SER A 194 12.59 18.60 13.47
C SER A 194 13.32 17.51 12.68
N VAL A 195 12.67 16.35 12.44
CA VAL A 195 13.25 15.34 11.54
C VAL A 195 13.39 15.91 10.14
N ILE A 196 12.34 16.57 9.65
CA ILE A 196 12.29 17.19 8.32
C ILE A 196 12.20 18.72 8.45
N GLY A 197 13.04 19.44 7.74
CA GLY A 197 13.05 20.90 7.68
C GLY A 197 14.30 21.44 7.00
N PRO A 198 14.41 22.75 6.78
CA PRO A 198 15.62 23.37 6.25
C PRO A 198 16.83 23.03 7.13
N ARG A 199 17.98 22.70 6.54
CA ARG A 199 19.19 22.39 7.33
C ARG A 199 19.63 23.63 8.13
N PRO A 200 19.96 23.51 9.43
CA PRO A 200 20.27 24.68 10.27
C PRO A 200 21.50 25.43 9.74
N ALA A 201 21.33 26.73 9.45
CA ALA A 201 22.44 27.61 9.04
C ALA A 201 23.41 27.83 10.20
N LEU A 202 24.68 28.11 9.88
CA LEU A 202 25.61 28.68 10.85
C LEU A 202 25.12 30.07 11.27
N TRP A 203 25.51 30.47 12.47
CA TRP A 203 25.09 31.75 13.04
C TRP A 203 25.63 32.98 12.29
N ASN A 204 26.71 32.79 11.50
CA ASN A 204 27.40 33.81 10.71
C ASN A 204 27.26 33.59 9.18
N GLN A 205 26.23 32.86 8.74
CA GLN A 205 25.89 32.71 7.31
C GLN A 205 24.79 33.71 6.92
N ASP A 206 25.17 34.99 6.91
CA ASP A 206 24.22 36.10 6.80
C ASP A 206 23.51 36.13 5.45
N VAL A 207 24.19 35.78 4.36
CA VAL A 207 23.60 35.74 3.01
C VAL A 207 22.54 34.64 2.95
N LEU A 208 22.85 33.43 3.44
CA LEU A 208 21.88 32.33 3.49
C LEU A 208 20.67 32.65 4.38
N ILE A 209 20.90 33.28 5.54
CA ILE A 209 19.82 33.67 6.46
C ILE A 209 18.90 34.69 5.78
N ALA A 210 19.43 35.73 5.15
CA ALA A 210 18.64 36.72 4.43
C ALA A 210 17.91 36.12 3.23
N GLU A 211 18.55 35.23 2.46
CA GLU A 211 17.92 34.61 1.30
C GLU A 211 16.75 33.70 1.69
N ARG A 212 16.90 32.94 2.78
CA ARG A 212 15.81 32.13 3.36
C ARG A 212 14.65 32.96 3.90
N GLU A 213 14.92 34.20 4.31
CA GLU A 213 13.88 35.13 4.79
C GLU A 213 12.86 35.43 3.68
N LYS A 214 13.32 35.58 2.42
CA LYS A 214 12.46 35.84 1.25
C LYS A 214 11.38 34.78 1.06
N TYR A 215 11.66 33.54 1.44
CA TYR A 215 10.77 32.39 1.27
C TYR A 215 10.15 31.88 2.59
N ASN A 216 10.32 32.61 3.70
CA ASN A 216 9.85 32.20 5.02
C ASN A 216 10.46 30.88 5.53
N ALA A 217 11.63 30.47 5.00
CA ALA A 217 12.28 29.23 5.40
C ALA A 217 12.85 29.31 6.83
N ASN A 218 13.15 30.51 7.32
CA ASN A 218 13.56 30.74 8.71
C ASN A 218 12.39 30.62 9.72
N ASP A 219 11.13 30.63 9.25
CA ASP A 219 9.94 30.61 10.12
C ASP A 219 9.59 29.19 10.60
N VAL A 220 10.23 28.16 10.07
CA VAL A 220 10.00 26.75 10.43
C VAL A 220 11.19 26.20 11.21
N LYS A 221 10.99 25.07 11.91
CA LYS A 221 12.11 24.43 12.60
C LYS A 221 13.12 23.89 11.60
N PRO A 222 14.43 24.05 11.87
CA PRO A 222 15.43 23.38 11.07
C PRO A 222 15.33 21.86 11.19
N GLY A 223 15.70 21.16 10.12
CA GLY A 223 15.66 19.71 9.99
C GLY A 223 17.02 19.06 10.10
N LEU A 224 17.04 17.78 10.52
CA LEU A 224 18.18 16.90 10.29
C LEU A 224 18.33 16.58 8.79
N THR A 225 17.19 16.48 8.09
CA THR A 225 17.12 16.41 6.64
C THR A 225 15.99 17.30 6.11
N GLY A 226 15.97 17.58 4.81
CA GLY A 226 15.05 18.54 4.20
C GLY A 226 14.97 18.43 2.69
N TRP A 227 14.10 19.23 2.07
CA TRP A 227 13.85 19.19 0.63
C TRP A 227 15.11 19.55 -0.17
N ALA A 228 15.81 20.63 0.17
CA ALA A 228 17.09 20.96 -0.46
C ALA A 228 18.14 19.84 -0.25
N GLN A 229 18.10 19.18 0.92
CA GLN A 229 19.05 18.14 1.29
C GLN A 229 18.94 16.87 0.43
N ILE A 230 17.76 16.58 -0.12
CA ILE A 230 17.53 15.42 -1.01
C ILE A 230 17.59 15.76 -2.50
N ASN A 231 17.67 17.05 -2.87
CA ASN A 231 17.70 17.51 -4.26
C ASN A 231 19.05 18.11 -4.69
N GLY A 232 20.10 17.99 -3.88
CA GLY A 232 21.45 18.49 -4.23
C GLY A 232 22.35 18.77 -3.02
N ARG A 233 21.77 18.84 -1.81
CA ARG A 233 22.54 18.86 -0.54
C ARG A 233 23.51 20.05 -0.43
N ASP A 234 24.81 19.81 -0.48
CA ASP A 234 25.86 20.82 -0.35
C ASP A 234 26.33 21.36 -1.72
N GLU A 235 25.89 20.77 -2.84
CA GLU A 235 26.20 21.23 -4.21
C GLU A 235 25.31 22.41 -4.65
N LEU A 236 24.29 22.75 -3.87
CA LEU A 236 23.33 23.80 -4.22
C LEU A 236 23.86 25.19 -3.85
N GLU A 237 23.84 26.12 -4.81
CA GLU A 237 24.03 27.54 -4.56
C GLU A 237 23.00 28.09 -3.56
N ILE A 238 23.39 29.12 -2.80
CA ILE A 238 22.57 29.71 -1.72
C ILE A 238 21.14 30.09 -2.19
N PRO A 239 20.95 30.79 -3.33
CA PRO A 239 19.61 31.14 -3.82
C PRO A 239 18.74 29.93 -4.15
N VAL A 240 19.31 28.90 -4.79
CA VAL A 240 18.60 27.67 -5.15
C VAL A 240 18.20 26.90 -3.89
N LYS A 241 19.12 26.80 -2.93
CA LYS A 241 18.91 26.15 -1.64
C LYS A 241 17.80 26.83 -0.85
N ALA A 242 17.83 28.16 -0.74
CA ALA A 242 16.81 28.94 -0.05
C ALA A 242 15.43 28.81 -0.71
N LYS A 243 15.37 28.79 -2.05
CA LYS A 243 14.13 28.58 -2.80
C LYS A 243 13.55 27.18 -2.55
N LEU A 244 14.36 26.13 -2.59
CA LEU A 244 13.92 24.76 -2.28
C LEU A 244 13.43 24.65 -0.82
N ASP A 245 14.13 25.26 0.13
CA ASP A 245 13.67 25.34 1.51
C ASP A 245 12.33 26.10 1.61
N GLY A 246 12.13 27.12 0.79
CA GLY A 246 10.85 27.83 0.59
C GLY A 246 9.72 26.95 0.07
N GLU A 247 9.96 26.20 -1.00
CA GLU A 247 9.00 25.24 -1.57
C GLU A 247 8.55 24.20 -0.54
N TYR A 248 9.46 23.78 0.34
CA TYR A 248 9.13 22.93 1.48
C TYR A 248 8.14 23.61 2.43
N VAL A 249 8.37 24.89 2.77
CA VAL A 249 7.46 25.65 3.62
C VAL A 249 6.09 25.84 2.98
N GLU A 250 6.01 26.07 1.66
CA GLU A 250 4.75 26.19 0.93
C GLU A 250 3.94 24.89 0.94
N LYS A 251 4.62 23.75 0.76
CA LYS A 251 4.00 22.41 0.69
C LYS A 251 3.99 21.70 2.05
N LEU A 252 4.22 22.44 3.14
CA LEU A 252 4.40 21.86 4.47
C LEU A 252 3.19 21.02 4.88
N GLY A 253 3.41 19.71 4.99
CA GLY A 253 2.37 18.73 5.27
C GLY A 253 2.94 17.32 5.36
N ILE A 254 2.11 16.39 5.82
CA ILE A 254 2.53 15.00 6.10
C ILE A 254 3.14 14.31 4.88
N TRP A 255 2.61 14.55 3.69
CA TRP A 255 3.09 13.94 2.45
C TRP A 255 4.46 14.47 2.04
N MET A 256 4.70 15.77 2.23
CA MET A 256 5.98 16.39 1.94
C MET A 256 7.06 15.86 2.90
N ASP A 257 6.74 15.77 4.19
CA ASP A 257 7.65 15.19 5.19
C ASP A 257 7.99 13.72 4.89
N ILE A 258 7.00 12.90 4.50
CA ILE A 258 7.24 11.51 4.08
C ILE A 258 8.14 11.44 2.85
N LYS A 259 7.90 12.31 1.85
CA LYS A 259 8.72 12.38 0.63
C LYS A 259 10.18 12.68 0.97
N CYS A 260 10.42 13.71 1.79
CA CYS A 260 11.77 14.06 2.26
C CYS A 260 12.41 12.93 3.06
N PHE A 261 11.67 12.29 3.96
CA PHE A 261 12.16 11.20 4.79
C PHE A 261 12.63 10.00 3.95
N LEU A 262 11.79 9.55 3.01
CA LEU A 262 12.12 8.43 2.12
C LEU A 262 13.28 8.77 1.16
N GLY A 263 13.29 9.99 0.60
CA GLY A 263 14.39 10.46 -0.24
C GLY A 263 15.74 10.48 0.51
N THR A 264 15.71 10.81 1.81
CA THR A 264 16.92 10.81 2.65
C THR A 264 17.47 9.40 2.84
N ILE A 265 16.62 8.40 3.06
CA ILE A 265 17.07 7.00 3.19
C ILE A 265 17.78 6.56 1.92
N GLY A 266 17.25 6.90 0.74
CA GLY A 266 17.89 6.62 -0.54
C GLY A 266 19.26 7.29 -0.69
N SER A 267 19.34 8.60 -0.43
CA SER A 267 20.60 9.36 -0.54
C SER A 267 21.68 8.85 0.42
N VAL A 268 21.33 8.52 1.67
CA VAL A 268 22.29 8.03 2.68
C VAL A 268 22.83 6.64 2.32
N LEU A 269 22.00 5.74 1.78
CA LEU A 269 22.45 4.40 1.36
C LEU A 269 23.37 4.44 0.14
N ASN A 270 23.14 5.36 -0.79
CA ASN A 270 23.96 5.51 -1.99
C ASN A 270 25.23 6.34 -1.77
N SER A 271 25.37 7.03 -0.62
CA SER A 271 26.44 8.02 -0.36
C SER A 271 26.50 9.15 -1.40
N ASP A 272 25.38 9.45 -2.08
CA ASP A 272 25.30 10.46 -3.15
C ASP A 272 25.48 11.88 -2.57
N GLY A 273 26.40 12.68 -3.15
CA GLY A 273 26.49 14.14 -2.95
C GLY A 273 27.12 14.61 -1.63
N VAL A 274 28.06 13.88 -1.05
CA VAL A 274 28.85 14.36 0.12
C VAL A 274 30.05 15.17 -0.37
N VAL A 275 29.95 16.49 -0.37
CA VAL A 275 31.09 17.41 -0.62
C VAL A 275 31.44 18.09 0.70
N GLU A 276 32.68 17.90 1.18
CA GLU A 276 33.11 18.46 2.46
C GLU A 276 33.20 19.99 2.40
N GLY A 277 32.27 20.69 3.07
CA GLY A 277 32.37 22.13 3.32
C GLY A 277 32.10 23.06 2.13
N GLY A 278 31.58 22.59 1.01
CA GLY A 278 31.36 23.45 -0.16
C GLY A 278 30.24 24.51 0.03
N THR A 279 30.55 25.77 -0.23
CA THR A 279 29.56 26.82 -0.58
C THR A 279 29.34 26.80 -2.08
N GLY A 280 28.71 25.75 -2.63
CA GLY A 280 28.09 25.72 -3.97
C GLY A 280 28.91 26.03 -5.22
N GLU A 281 30.16 26.52 -5.14
CA GLU A 281 30.92 26.91 -6.32
C GLU A 281 31.86 25.78 -6.76
N MET A 282 31.41 24.95 -7.70
CA MET A 282 32.29 24.34 -8.70
C MET A 282 31.63 24.22 -10.08
N SER A 283 32.36 24.72 -11.07
CA SER A 283 32.23 24.67 -12.53
C SER A 283 30.92 24.24 -13.19
N LYS A 284 30.35 25.18 -13.97
CA LYS A 284 29.38 24.99 -15.05
C LYS A 284 29.76 23.80 -15.96
N ALA A 285 29.21 22.63 -15.71
CA ALA A 285 29.19 21.54 -16.70
C ALA A 285 27.94 20.67 -16.50
N GLY A 286 26.93 20.95 -17.34
CA GLY A 286 25.87 20.01 -17.76
C GLY A 286 25.08 19.28 -16.69
N MET A 287 23.96 19.86 -16.22
CA MET A 287 22.86 19.07 -15.67
C MET A 287 21.82 18.83 -16.78
N GLU A 288 21.97 17.69 -17.47
CA GLU A 288 20.84 17.05 -18.15
C GLU A 288 19.91 16.45 -17.09
N THR A 289 18.64 16.83 -17.18
CA THR A 289 17.54 16.26 -16.40
C THR A 289 17.09 14.94 -17.01
N ASP A 290 17.80 13.85 -16.72
CA ASP A 290 17.17 12.53 -16.76
C ASP A 290 17.81 11.60 -15.71
N ARG A 291 17.05 11.32 -14.65
CA ARG A 291 17.36 10.23 -13.71
C ARG A 291 16.07 9.48 -13.43
N SER A 292 15.66 8.68 -14.40
CA SER A 292 14.74 7.58 -14.15
C SER A 292 15.42 6.55 -13.23
N VAL A 293 14.91 6.41 -12.01
CA VAL A 293 15.33 5.37 -11.06
C VAL A 293 14.84 4.03 -11.59
N SER A 294 15.71 3.03 -11.73
CA SER A 294 15.31 1.71 -12.22
C SER A 294 14.23 1.07 -11.33
N PRO A 295 13.26 0.31 -11.88
CA PRO A 295 12.17 -0.30 -11.13
C PRO A 295 12.62 -1.16 -9.93
N GLU A 296 13.78 -1.82 -10.07
CA GLU A 296 14.38 -2.65 -9.02
C GLU A 296 14.86 -1.80 -7.82
N LYS A 297 15.55 -0.69 -8.09
CA LYS A 297 16.01 0.25 -7.04
C LYS A 297 14.83 0.91 -6.34
N MET A 298 13.76 1.22 -7.07
CA MET A 298 12.52 1.75 -6.48
C MET A 298 11.84 0.72 -5.57
N ASN A 299 11.77 -0.55 -5.96
CA ASN A 299 11.21 -1.63 -5.13
C ASN A 299 12.03 -1.86 -3.84
N GLU A 300 13.35 -1.77 -3.90
CA GLU A 300 14.23 -1.90 -2.73
C GLU A 300 14.07 -0.72 -1.76
N GLN A 301 13.99 0.52 -2.29
CA GLN A 301 13.72 1.72 -1.49
C GLN A 301 12.35 1.65 -0.79
N ILE A 302 11.33 1.13 -1.48
CA ILE A 302 9.99 0.91 -0.92
C ILE A 302 10.03 -0.17 0.18
N LYS A 303 10.78 -1.26 -0.02
CA LYS A 303 11.00 -2.34 0.99
C LYS A 303 11.66 -1.78 2.26
N ASN A 304 12.72 -0.99 2.12
CA ASN A 304 13.45 -0.40 3.25
C ASN A 304 12.61 0.68 3.97
N GLY A 305 11.90 1.52 3.22
CA GLY A 305 10.94 2.48 3.77
C GLY A 305 9.84 1.80 4.60
N ALA A 306 9.36 0.63 4.17
CA ALA A 306 8.40 -0.16 4.94
C ALA A 306 8.99 -0.55 6.30
N ILE A 307 10.20 -1.12 6.34
CA ILE A 307 10.83 -1.57 7.59
C ILE A 307 10.90 -0.43 8.62
N VAL A 308 11.33 0.76 8.19
CA VAL A 308 11.45 1.93 9.07
C VAL A 308 10.09 2.39 9.60
N ILE A 309 9.06 2.44 8.76
CA ILE A 309 7.69 2.83 9.16
C ILE A 309 7.09 1.79 10.12
N GLY A 310 7.36 0.50 9.91
CA GLY A 310 6.91 -0.59 10.79
C GLY A 310 7.50 -0.49 12.19
N VAL A 311 8.80 -0.17 12.28
CA VAL A 311 9.49 0.05 13.57
C VAL A 311 8.94 1.29 14.29
N ALA A 312 8.74 2.40 13.56
CA ALA A 312 8.14 3.62 14.13
C ALA A 312 6.72 3.37 14.65
N SER A 313 5.90 2.60 13.93
CA SER A 313 4.55 2.21 14.34
C SER A 313 4.57 1.39 15.65
N ALA A 314 5.45 0.39 15.76
CA ALA A 314 5.59 -0.43 16.96
C ALA A 314 5.96 0.39 18.21
N ILE A 315 6.86 1.36 18.04
CA ILE A 315 7.28 2.27 19.12
C ILE A 315 6.12 3.19 19.50
N ALA A 316 5.40 3.74 18.52
CA ALA A 316 4.22 4.57 18.77
C ALA A 316 3.13 3.82 19.55
N THR A 317 2.85 2.58 19.17
CA THR A 317 1.90 1.70 19.88
C THR A 317 2.37 1.39 21.30
N GLY A 318 3.67 1.11 21.51
CA GLY A 318 4.25 0.88 22.83
C GLY A 318 4.07 2.07 23.78
N ILE A 319 4.35 3.29 23.30
CA ILE A 319 4.17 4.54 24.06
C ILE A 319 2.69 4.76 24.38
N LEU A 320 1.79 4.51 23.43
CA LEU A 320 0.34 4.64 23.62
C LEU A 320 -0.17 3.67 24.69
N VAL A 321 0.23 2.39 24.64
CA VAL A 321 -0.14 1.38 25.65
C VAL A 321 0.35 1.81 27.04
N PHE A 322 1.56 2.34 27.12
CA PHE A 322 2.12 2.86 28.37
C PHE A 322 1.35 4.09 28.88
N LEU A 323 1.02 5.06 28.03
CA LEU A 323 0.23 6.24 28.41
C LEU A 323 -1.17 5.85 28.93
N VAL A 324 -1.83 4.89 28.28
CA VAL A 324 -3.12 4.35 28.73
C VAL A 324 -2.97 3.65 30.10
N LYS A 325 -1.88 2.91 30.31
CA LYS A 325 -1.59 2.25 31.59
C LYS A 325 -1.25 3.25 32.71
N ALA A 326 -0.50 4.30 32.39
CA ALA A 326 -0.19 5.40 33.31
C ALA A 326 -1.44 6.17 33.74
N ILE A 327 -2.40 6.39 32.82
CA ILE A 327 -3.73 6.96 33.17
C ILE A 327 -4.49 6.02 34.11
N LYS A 328 -4.48 4.71 33.84
CA LYS A 328 -5.13 3.72 34.73
C LYS A 328 -4.48 3.68 36.12
N PHE A 329 -3.17 3.89 36.22
CA PHE A 329 -2.44 3.96 37.48
C PHE A 329 -2.70 5.29 38.24
N GLN A 330 -2.86 6.41 37.52
CA GLN A 330 -3.28 7.71 38.08
C GLN A 330 -4.78 7.77 38.45
N LYS A 331 -5.55 6.71 38.20
CA LYS A 331 -6.96 6.65 38.63
C LYS A 331 -7.11 6.65 40.16
N GLU A 332 -6.00 6.45 40.88
CA GLU A 332 -5.88 6.56 42.34
C GLU A 332 -5.58 7.98 42.86
N SER A 333 -5.36 8.99 42.01
CA SER A 333 -5.15 10.38 42.45
C SER A 333 -6.11 11.41 41.82
N LYS A 334 -6.61 12.32 42.67
CA LYS A 334 -7.58 13.38 42.34
C LYS A 334 -6.89 14.59 41.70
N GLU A 335 -6.72 14.60 40.38
CA GLU A 335 -6.48 15.82 39.59
C GLU A 335 -7.22 15.73 38.25
N ILE A 336 -8.06 16.72 37.92
CA ILE A 336 -9.00 16.68 36.78
C ILE A 336 -8.43 17.37 35.53
N ASP A 337 -7.66 18.46 35.67
CA ASP A 337 -7.14 19.21 34.50
C ASP A 337 -5.97 18.51 33.79
N LYS A 338 -5.13 17.80 34.56
CA LYS A 338 -4.05 16.96 34.01
C LYS A 338 -4.63 15.82 33.14
N LYS A 339 -5.81 15.30 33.50
CA LYS A 339 -6.48 14.21 32.78
C LYS A 339 -6.95 14.63 31.38
N LYS A 340 -7.47 15.85 31.19
CA LYS A 340 -7.88 16.35 29.85
C LYS A 340 -6.70 16.53 28.90
N SER A 341 -5.56 17.04 29.39
CA SER A 341 -4.34 17.22 28.60
C SER A 341 -3.72 15.88 28.19
N ILE A 342 -3.66 14.92 29.11
CA ILE A 342 -3.14 13.57 28.82
C ILE A 342 -4.09 12.81 27.88
N LEU A 343 -5.41 12.90 28.07
CA LEU A 343 -6.38 12.26 27.18
C LEU A 343 -6.30 12.81 25.74
N LYS A 344 -6.16 14.12 25.56
CA LYS A 344 -5.90 14.72 24.24
C LYS A 344 -4.61 14.17 23.60
N ARG A 345 -3.53 14.04 24.37
CA ARG A 345 -2.27 13.47 23.88
C ARG A 345 -2.41 11.99 23.49
N VAL A 346 -3.16 11.21 24.26
CA VAL A 346 -3.44 9.79 23.96
C VAL A 346 -4.25 9.64 22.69
N VAL A 347 -5.29 10.45 22.50
CA VAL A 347 -6.11 10.42 21.27
C VAL A 347 -5.27 10.79 20.04
N ILE A 348 -4.42 11.82 20.14
CA ILE A 348 -3.50 12.20 19.06
C ILE A 348 -2.50 11.07 18.76
N PHE A 349 -1.94 10.43 19.78
CA PHE A 349 -1.00 9.31 19.61
C PHE A 349 -1.67 8.08 18.99
N PHE A 350 -2.91 7.80 19.36
CA PHE A 350 -3.72 6.72 18.78
C PHE A 350 -3.92 6.96 17.28
N GLY A 351 -4.34 8.18 16.91
CA GLY A 351 -4.50 8.56 15.50
C GLY A 351 -3.21 8.44 14.69
N VAL A 352 -2.08 8.88 15.24
CA VAL A 352 -0.77 8.82 14.56
C VAL A 352 -0.28 7.37 14.40
N SER A 353 -0.44 6.52 15.43
CA SER A 353 -0.06 5.11 15.38
C SER A 353 -0.81 4.34 14.28
N GLU A 354 -2.13 4.57 14.16
CA GLU A 354 -2.98 3.93 13.14
C GLU A 354 -2.62 4.42 11.73
N ILE A 355 -2.27 5.70 11.57
CA ILE A 355 -1.80 6.25 10.29
C ILE A 355 -0.50 5.56 9.86
N PHE A 356 0.50 5.45 10.73
CA PHE A 356 1.75 4.76 10.41
C PHE A 356 1.55 3.27 10.11
N ALA A 357 0.69 2.58 10.87
CA ALA A 357 0.35 1.19 10.61
C ALA A 357 -0.34 1.01 9.25
N THR A 358 -1.25 1.92 8.90
CA THR A 358 -1.92 1.95 7.59
C THR A 358 -0.91 2.15 6.47
N ILE A 359 -0.01 3.13 6.59
CA ILE A 359 1.03 3.39 5.58
C ILE A 359 1.93 2.16 5.42
N PHE A 360 2.42 1.59 6.52
CA PHE A 360 3.27 0.40 6.49
C PHE A 360 2.60 -0.76 5.76
N ILE A 361 1.34 -1.06 6.09
CA ILE A 361 0.60 -2.17 5.51
C ILE A 361 0.35 -1.92 4.01
N ASN A 362 0.02 -0.69 3.61
CA ASN A 362 -0.15 -0.34 2.20
C ASN A 362 1.14 -0.51 1.39
N VAL A 363 2.25 -0.04 1.93
CA VAL A 363 3.58 -0.18 1.30
C VAL A 363 3.93 -1.66 1.16
N LYS A 364 3.80 -2.46 2.24
CA LYS A 364 4.07 -3.89 2.21
C LYS A 364 3.18 -4.65 1.22
N ARG A 365 1.90 -4.27 1.12
CA ARG A 365 0.95 -4.87 0.18
C ARG A 365 1.32 -4.55 -1.26
N ARG A 366 1.70 -3.31 -1.58
CA ARG A 366 2.18 -2.96 -2.93
C ARG A 366 3.45 -3.70 -3.31
N VAL A 367 4.39 -3.87 -2.38
CA VAL A 367 5.60 -4.68 -2.62
C VAL A 367 5.24 -6.13 -2.90
N LYS A 368 4.38 -6.72 -2.07
CA LYS A 368 3.90 -8.08 -2.31
C LYS A 368 3.21 -8.18 -3.67
N MET A 369 2.46 -7.15 -4.05
CA MET A 369 1.81 -7.07 -5.36
C MET A 369 2.84 -6.99 -6.48
N SER A 370 3.84 -6.10 -6.40
CA SER A 370 4.89 -5.95 -7.41
C SER A 370 5.74 -7.20 -7.60
N ASP A 371 6.00 -7.98 -6.55
CA ASP A 371 6.66 -9.29 -6.67
C ASP A 371 5.81 -10.29 -7.49
N TYR A 372 4.46 -10.17 -7.50
CA TYR A 372 3.61 -10.92 -8.45
C TYR A 372 3.73 -10.37 -9.88
N PHE A 373 3.97 -9.06 -10.08
CA PHE A 373 4.16 -8.49 -11.43
C PHE A 373 5.50 -8.85 -12.08
N VAL A 374 6.54 -9.13 -11.28
CA VAL A 374 7.88 -9.48 -11.79
C VAL A 374 8.00 -10.99 -12.09
N LYS A 375 7.33 -11.86 -11.32
CA LYS A 375 7.42 -13.32 -11.49
C LYS A 375 6.60 -13.90 -12.64
N ASP A 376 5.58 -13.18 -13.12
CA ASP A 376 4.70 -13.64 -14.22
C ASP A 376 5.33 -13.38 -15.61
N ASN A 377 6.50 -12.71 -15.68
CA ASN A 377 7.24 -12.47 -16.93
C ASN A 377 8.17 -13.64 -17.30
N SER A 378 8.22 -14.70 -16.48
CA SER A 378 8.90 -15.95 -16.82
C SER A 378 7.85 -17.02 -17.11
N GLU A 379 7.88 -17.54 -18.33
CA GLU A 379 7.06 -18.62 -18.89
C GLU A 379 5.77 -18.16 -19.59
N GLU A 380 5.92 -17.49 -20.74
CA GLU A 380 5.09 -17.84 -21.90
C GLU A 380 5.42 -19.29 -22.29
N GLN A 381 4.65 -20.23 -21.76
CA GLN A 381 4.56 -21.56 -22.37
C GLN A 381 3.70 -21.40 -23.62
N ASP A 382 4.36 -21.39 -24.77
CA ASP A 382 3.74 -21.71 -26.04
C ASP A 382 2.97 -23.03 -25.88
N ILE A 383 1.66 -22.97 -26.05
CA ILE A 383 0.81 -24.16 -26.07
C ILE A 383 1.12 -24.85 -27.39
N GLU A 384 2.10 -25.76 -27.37
CA GLU A 384 2.33 -26.69 -28.46
C GLU A 384 1.13 -27.66 -28.48
N LEU A 385 0.17 -27.37 -29.36
CA LEU A 385 -0.90 -28.32 -29.69
C LEU A 385 -0.25 -29.55 -30.32
N ASP A 386 -0.21 -30.65 -29.57
CA ASP A 386 0.08 -31.97 -30.14
C ASP A 386 -1.05 -32.34 -31.11
N ILE A 387 -0.86 -32.01 -32.40
CA ILE A 387 -1.74 -32.40 -33.49
C ILE A 387 -1.50 -33.89 -33.76
N ILE A 388 -2.21 -34.76 -33.04
CA ILE A 388 -2.48 -36.10 -33.55
C ILE A 388 -3.52 -35.93 -34.65
N LYS A 389 -3.06 -36.02 -35.91
CA LYS A 389 -3.92 -36.16 -37.09
C LYS A 389 -4.72 -37.47 -36.96
N GLN A 390 -5.90 -37.39 -36.38
CA GLN A 390 -7.00 -38.29 -36.70
C GLN A 390 -7.90 -37.56 -37.70
N GLU A 391 -8.06 -38.15 -38.88
CA GLU A 391 -9.14 -37.78 -39.80
C GLU A 391 -10.46 -37.82 -39.03
N ASN A 392 -11.07 -36.68 -38.73
CA ASN A 392 -12.36 -36.67 -38.05
C ASN A 392 -13.25 -35.50 -38.48
N CYS A 393 -14.52 -35.84 -38.66
CA CYS A 393 -15.61 -34.94 -39.03
C CYS A 393 -15.72 -33.79 -38.01
N LYS A 394 -15.98 -32.55 -38.46
CA LYS A 394 -16.18 -31.39 -37.57
C LYS A 394 -17.29 -31.67 -36.58
N LYS A 395 -17.08 -31.41 -35.28
CA LYS A 395 -18.15 -31.49 -34.27
C LYS A 395 -19.10 -30.31 -34.47
N LYS A 396 -20.39 -30.59 -34.66
CA LYS A 396 -21.43 -29.56 -34.77
C LYS A 396 -22.02 -29.23 -33.41
N ILE A 397 -21.95 -27.96 -33.01
CA ILE A 397 -22.32 -27.49 -31.68
C ILE A 397 -23.43 -26.43 -31.81
N LEU A 398 -24.51 -26.59 -31.07
CA LEU A 398 -25.56 -25.59 -30.95
C LEU A 398 -25.49 -24.92 -29.58
N ILE A 399 -25.30 -23.60 -29.57
CA ILE A 399 -25.31 -22.78 -28.36
C ILE A 399 -26.68 -22.08 -28.24
N THR A 400 -27.43 -22.39 -27.18
CA THR A 400 -28.73 -21.74 -26.92
C THR A 400 -28.55 -20.47 -26.09
N GLY A 401 -29.38 -19.45 -26.32
CA GLY A 401 -29.26 -18.16 -25.63
C GLY A 401 -28.30 -17.23 -26.36
N LYS A 402 -28.53 -17.07 -27.68
CA LYS A 402 -27.85 -16.11 -28.54
C LYS A 402 -27.79 -14.72 -27.89
N GLY A 403 -26.63 -14.06 -27.97
CA GLY A 403 -26.40 -12.76 -27.32
C GLY A 403 -26.00 -12.84 -25.83
N SER A 404 -25.85 -14.04 -25.27
CA SER A 404 -25.40 -14.21 -23.89
C SER A 404 -23.88 -14.12 -23.80
N TYR A 405 -23.39 -13.44 -22.75
CA TYR A 405 -21.96 -13.26 -22.51
C TYR A 405 -21.15 -14.57 -22.53
N ILE A 406 -21.67 -15.62 -21.87
CA ILE A 406 -20.98 -16.92 -21.80
C ILE A 406 -21.05 -17.63 -23.15
N GLY A 407 -22.20 -17.61 -23.82
CA GLY A 407 -22.38 -18.27 -25.12
C GLY A 407 -21.49 -17.66 -26.19
N GLU A 408 -21.47 -16.33 -26.29
CA GLU A 408 -20.58 -15.59 -27.21
C GLU A 408 -19.10 -15.87 -26.92
N SER A 409 -18.70 -15.90 -25.65
CA SER A 409 -17.30 -16.17 -25.28
C SER A 409 -16.87 -17.58 -25.68
N VAL A 410 -17.72 -18.59 -25.45
CA VAL A 410 -17.43 -19.97 -25.84
C VAL A 410 -17.46 -20.15 -27.36
N GLU A 411 -18.40 -19.50 -28.05
CA GLU A 411 -18.45 -19.46 -29.52
C GLU A 411 -17.12 -18.92 -30.08
N GLN A 412 -16.69 -17.73 -29.63
CA GLN A 412 -15.43 -17.15 -30.10
C GLN A 412 -14.21 -18.01 -29.75
N TRP A 413 -14.22 -18.69 -28.60
CA TRP A 413 -13.14 -19.59 -28.21
C TRP A 413 -13.04 -20.81 -29.11
N LEU A 414 -14.16 -21.48 -29.41
CA LEU A 414 -14.21 -22.66 -30.28
C LEU A 414 -13.90 -22.30 -31.75
N LEU A 415 -14.34 -21.13 -32.21
CA LEU A 415 -14.08 -20.64 -33.57
C LEU A 415 -12.62 -20.27 -33.83
N LYS A 416 -11.73 -20.36 -32.84
CA LYS A 416 -10.27 -20.34 -33.06
C LYS A 416 -9.79 -21.58 -33.82
N ASP A 417 -10.45 -22.73 -33.60
CA ASP A 417 -10.15 -24.02 -34.22
C ASP A 417 -11.25 -24.42 -35.22
N ARG A 418 -11.48 -23.59 -36.25
CA ARG A 418 -12.58 -23.79 -37.24
C ARG A 418 -12.50 -25.10 -38.03
N ASP A 419 -11.35 -25.75 -38.01
CA ASP A 419 -11.15 -27.04 -38.65
C ASP A 419 -11.74 -28.20 -37.82
N GLN A 420 -11.95 -28.01 -36.52
CA GLN A 420 -12.50 -29.02 -35.61
C GLN A 420 -13.97 -28.78 -35.26
N TYR A 421 -14.44 -27.51 -35.26
CA TYR A 421 -15.77 -27.14 -34.80
C TYR A 421 -16.59 -26.37 -35.83
N GLU A 422 -17.89 -26.64 -35.83
CA GLU A 422 -18.93 -25.82 -36.47
C GLU A 422 -19.92 -25.41 -35.37
N VAL A 423 -20.15 -24.10 -35.21
CA VAL A 423 -20.92 -23.55 -34.09
C VAL A 423 -22.08 -22.72 -34.62
N ASP A 424 -23.30 -23.07 -34.19
CA ASP A 424 -24.50 -22.28 -34.43
C ASP A 424 -25.06 -21.71 -33.12
N THR A 425 -25.71 -20.55 -33.21
CA THR A 425 -26.36 -19.89 -32.07
C THR A 425 -27.87 -19.76 -32.28
N LEU A 426 -28.64 -20.00 -31.20
CA LEU A 426 -30.10 -19.97 -31.23
C LEU A 426 -30.67 -19.01 -30.18
N ASP A 427 -31.55 -18.12 -30.63
CA ASP A 427 -32.35 -17.26 -29.74
C ASP A 427 -33.52 -18.06 -29.15
N MET A 428 -33.75 -17.88 -27.84
CA MET A 428 -34.75 -18.60 -27.06
C MET A 428 -35.84 -17.66 -26.49
N LEU A 429 -35.83 -16.37 -26.87
CA LEU A 429 -36.79 -15.38 -26.38
C LEU A 429 -38.20 -15.59 -26.93
N ASN A 430 -38.31 -16.07 -28.16
CA ASN A 430 -39.58 -16.40 -28.83
C ASN A 430 -39.71 -17.93 -28.97
N ASN A 431 -40.82 -18.41 -29.53
CA ASN A 431 -41.04 -19.85 -29.68
C ASN A 431 -40.41 -20.48 -30.94
N SER A 432 -39.72 -19.71 -31.80
CA SER A 432 -39.22 -20.22 -33.09
C SER A 432 -38.07 -21.21 -32.95
N TRP A 433 -37.40 -21.28 -31.79
CA TRP A 433 -36.40 -22.31 -31.51
C TRP A 433 -36.97 -23.73 -31.58
N ARG A 434 -38.29 -23.88 -31.37
CA ARG A 434 -38.98 -25.18 -31.47
C ARG A 434 -38.99 -25.72 -32.89
N ASP A 435 -38.84 -24.88 -33.90
CA ASP A 435 -38.83 -25.27 -35.31
C ASP A 435 -37.42 -25.64 -35.82
N LYS A 436 -36.36 -25.29 -35.08
CA LYS A 436 -34.97 -25.63 -35.43
C LYS A 436 -34.73 -27.14 -35.30
N ASP A 437 -34.21 -27.79 -36.33
CA ASP A 437 -33.81 -29.21 -36.26
C ASP A 437 -32.57 -29.36 -35.37
N PHE A 438 -32.64 -30.29 -34.40
CA PHE A 438 -31.53 -30.57 -33.49
C PHE A 438 -30.71 -31.79 -33.91
N SER A 439 -31.20 -32.59 -34.87
CA SER A 439 -30.55 -33.84 -35.29
C SER A 439 -29.22 -33.64 -36.03
N GLU A 440 -28.94 -32.42 -36.48
CA GLU A 440 -27.68 -32.05 -37.13
C GLU A 440 -26.53 -31.78 -36.15
N TYR A 441 -26.79 -31.69 -34.84
CA TYR A 441 -25.79 -31.31 -33.83
C TYR A 441 -25.33 -32.49 -32.99
N ASP A 442 -24.02 -32.56 -32.74
CA ASP A 442 -23.43 -33.51 -31.80
C ASP A 442 -23.63 -33.06 -30.34
N VAL A 443 -23.54 -31.75 -30.10
CA VAL A 443 -23.57 -31.17 -28.76
C VAL A 443 -24.50 -29.96 -28.71
N ILE A 444 -25.30 -29.88 -27.64
CA ILE A 444 -26.02 -28.66 -27.28
C ILE A 444 -25.42 -28.06 -26.01
N PHE A 445 -24.92 -26.83 -26.11
CA PHE A 445 -24.48 -26.03 -24.97
C PHE A 445 -25.57 -25.03 -24.59
N HIS A 446 -26.29 -25.33 -23.50
CA HIS A 446 -27.44 -24.57 -23.06
C HIS A 446 -27.06 -23.50 -22.04
N VAL A 447 -27.02 -22.24 -22.51
CA VAL A 447 -26.75 -21.07 -21.66
C VAL A 447 -27.93 -20.09 -21.57
N ALA A 448 -29.04 -20.40 -22.23
CA ALA A 448 -30.29 -19.66 -22.07
C ALA A 448 -30.79 -19.77 -20.62
N GLY A 449 -30.89 -18.63 -19.94
CA GLY A 449 -31.32 -18.57 -18.56
C GLY A 449 -31.33 -17.15 -18.01
N ILE A 450 -32.15 -16.91 -16.99
CA ILE A 450 -32.19 -15.63 -16.28
C ILE A 450 -31.20 -15.71 -15.10
N ALA A 451 -30.29 -14.74 -15.03
CA ALA A 451 -29.29 -14.61 -13.98
C ALA A 451 -29.35 -13.22 -13.32
N HIS A 452 -28.61 -13.05 -12.21
CA HIS A 452 -28.49 -11.77 -11.47
C HIS A 452 -29.79 -11.25 -10.82
N ALA A 453 -30.58 -12.14 -10.22
CA ALA A 453 -31.81 -11.77 -9.51
C ALA A 453 -31.56 -10.78 -8.35
N ASP A 454 -32.34 -9.69 -8.29
CA ASP A 454 -32.42 -8.80 -7.11
C ASP A 454 -33.47 -9.33 -6.13
N VAL A 455 -33.08 -10.29 -5.30
CA VAL A 455 -33.95 -11.06 -4.39
C VAL A 455 -34.70 -10.23 -3.33
N GLY A 456 -34.45 -8.92 -3.20
CA GLY A 456 -35.01 -8.08 -2.15
C GLY A 456 -36.44 -7.58 -2.38
N ALA A 457 -36.94 -7.53 -3.62
CA ALA A 457 -38.29 -7.01 -3.94
C ALA A 457 -38.76 -7.47 -5.33
N ILE A 458 -39.15 -8.75 -5.45
CA ILE A 458 -39.59 -9.36 -6.71
C ILE A 458 -41.03 -9.87 -6.57
N THR A 459 -41.84 -9.60 -7.59
CA THR A 459 -43.24 -10.07 -7.69
C THR A 459 -43.32 -11.59 -7.88
N GLU A 460 -44.43 -12.23 -7.51
CA GLU A 460 -44.60 -13.68 -7.72
C GLU A 460 -44.50 -14.05 -9.22
N GLU A 461 -45.05 -13.23 -10.11
CA GLU A 461 -44.95 -13.39 -11.57
C GLU A 461 -43.50 -13.45 -12.07
N GLN A 462 -42.64 -12.59 -11.53
CA GLN A 462 -41.21 -12.61 -11.85
C GLN A 462 -40.54 -13.87 -11.31
N LYS A 463 -40.93 -14.37 -10.12
CA LYS A 463 -40.39 -15.65 -9.59
C LYS A 463 -40.79 -16.82 -10.47
N GLU A 464 -42.06 -16.89 -10.89
CA GLU A 464 -42.54 -17.93 -11.82
C GLU A 464 -41.76 -17.92 -13.14
N LEU A 465 -41.44 -16.73 -13.67
CA LEU A 465 -40.62 -16.61 -14.87
C LEU A 465 -39.24 -17.27 -14.71
N TYR A 466 -38.61 -17.20 -13.53
CA TYR A 466 -37.34 -17.92 -13.28
C TYR A 466 -37.51 -19.43 -13.38
N TYR A 467 -38.57 -20.00 -12.81
CA TYR A 467 -38.84 -21.43 -12.93
C TYR A 467 -39.15 -21.85 -14.36
N LYS A 468 -39.99 -21.07 -15.06
CA LYS A 468 -40.32 -21.31 -16.46
C LYS A 468 -39.09 -21.31 -17.37
N VAL A 469 -38.18 -20.35 -17.18
CA VAL A 469 -36.99 -20.22 -18.06
C VAL A 469 -35.84 -21.13 -17.60
N ASN A 470 -35.48 -21.14 -16.32
CA ASN A 470 -34.31 -21.90 -15.86
C ASN A 470 -34.61 -23.39 -15.67
N THR A 471 -35.86 -23.76 -15.37
CA THR A 471 -36.27 -25.16 -15.15
C THR A 471 -37.01 -25.71 -16.36
N GLU A 472 -38.20 -25.20 -16.67
CA GLU A 472 -39.09 -25.84 -17.65
C GLU A 472 -38.53 -25.80 -19.07
N LEU A 473 -38.12 -24.61 -19.54
CA LEU A 473 -37.52 -24.43 -20.86
C LEU A 473 -36.23 -25.26 -21.00
N THR A 474 -35.37 -25.28 -19.98
CA THR A 474 -34.14 -26.09 -19.99
C THR A 474 -34.46 -27.57 -20.21
N LEU A 475 -35.46 -28.11 -19.50
CA LEU A 475 -35.86 -29.51 -19.64
C LEU A 475 -36.52 -29.78 -20.99
N GLU A 476 -37.32 -28.85 -21.49
CA GLU A 476 -37.93 -28.96 -22.82
C GLU A 476 -36.87 -29.04 -23.93
N VAL A 477 -35.83 -28.21 -23.85
CA VAL A 477 -34.71 -28.23 -24.79
C VAL A 477 -33.92 -29.54 -24.68
N ALA A 478 -33.64 -30.01 -23.46
CA ALA A 478 -32.93 -31.28 -23.26
C ALA A 478 -33.73 -32.50 -23.75
N GLU A 479 -35.05 -32.50 -23.54
CA GLU A 479 -35.96 -33.53 -24.06
C GLU A 479 -35.96 -33.54 -25.59
N LYS A 480 -36.02 -32.36 -26.22
CA LYS A 480 -35.92 -32.24 -27.67
C LYS A 480 -34.56 -32.72 -28.18
N ALA A 481 -33.47 -32.37 -27.51
CA ALA A 481 -32.11 -32.82 -27.83
C ALA A 481 -32.02 -34.34 -27.82
N LYS A 482 -32.50 -34.96 -26.74
CA LYS A 482 -32.52 -36.41 -26.56
C LYS A 482 -33.34 -37.12 -27.63
N ARG A 483 -34.53 -36.60 -27.97
CA ARG A 483 -35.38 -37.14 -29.05
C ARG A 483 -34.76 -36.99 -30.44
N SER A 484 -33.90 -35.99 -30.61
CA SER A 484 -33.19 -35.72 -31.87
C SER A 484 -31.86 -36.46 -31.98
N ASN A 485 -31.55 -37.37 -31.05
CA ASN A 485 -30.30 -38.14 -30.98
C ASN A 485 -29.02 -37.29 -30.87
N VAL A 486 -29.11 -36.10 -30.28
CA VAL A 486 -27.92 -35.33 -29.87
C VAL A 486 -27.14 -36.14 -28.84
N LYS A 487 -25.82 -36.21 -28.94
CA LYS A 487 -24.98 -37.08 -28.09
C LYS A 487 -24.74 -36.49 -26.70
N GLN A 488 -24.58 -35.18 -26.61
CA GLN A 488 -24.23 -34.50 -25.36
C GLN A 488 -25.02 -33.21 -25.15
N PHE A 489 -25.47 -32.99 -23.91
CA PHE A 489 -26.11 -31.76 -23.46
C PHE A 489 -25.34 -31.14 -22.30
N ILE A 490 -24.84 -29.92 -22.47
CA ILE A 490 -24.05 -29.19 -21.46
C ILE A 490 -24.89 -28.06 -20.88
N PHE A 491 -25.11 -28.06 -19.57
CA PHE A 491 -25.96 -27.12 -18.86
C PHE A 491 -25.17 -26.22 -17.89
N MET A 492 -25.44 -24.92 -17.94
CA MET A 492 -24.91 -23.94 -16.98
C MET A 492 -25.81 -23.76 -15.75
N SER A 493 -25.47 -24.50 -14.70
CA SER A 493 -25.93 -24.28 -13.32
C SER A 493 -25.05 -23.20 -12.64
N SER A 494 -24.99 -23.13 -11.32
CA SER A 494 -24.14 -22.15 -10.59
C SER A 494 -23.92 -22.53 -9.14
N MET A 495 -22.81 -22.07 -8.55
CA MET A 495 -22.54 -22.17 -7.11
C MET A 495 -23.64 -21.62 -6.21
N ILE A 496 -24.54 -20.77 -6.73
CA ILE A 496 -25.69 -20.24 -5.99
C ILE A 496 -26.62 -21.34 -5.44
N VAL A 497 -26.59 -22.56 -5.99
CA VAL A 497 -27.35 -23.71 -5.46
C VAL A 497 -26.92 -24.09 -4.04
N TYR A 498 -25.77 -23.61 -3.56
CA TYR A 498 -25.24 -23.79 -2.21
C TYR A 498 -25.45 -22.58 -1.30
N SER A 499 -26.19 -21.55 -1.73
CA SER A 499 -26.30 -20.27 -1.02
C SER A 499 -26.91 -20.34 0.39
N GLY A 500 -27.65 -21.40 0.72
CA GLY A 500 -28.24 -21.66 2.03
C GLY A 500 -27.49 -22.70 2.87
N CYS A 501 -26.34 -23.18 2.41
CA CYS A 501 -25.45 -24.06 3.16
C CYS A 501 -24.77 -23.28 4.30
N LYS A 502 -24.48 -23.95 5.43
CA LYS A 502 -23.78 -23.33 6.58
C LYS A 502 -22.27 -23.36 6.40
N GLU A 503 -21.82 -24.24 5.54
CA GLU A 503 -20.44 -24.50 5.17
C GLU A 503 -19.86 -23.28 4.44
N ARG A 504 -18.67 -22.83 4.89
CA ARG A 504 -17.95 -21.71 4.26
C ARG A 504 -17.17 -22.13 3.02
N ILE A 505 -16.81 -23.41 2.97
CA ILE A 505 -16.09 -24.05 1.88
C ILE A 505 -16.96 -25.23 1.44
N ILE A 506 -17.35 -25.22 0.19
CA ILE A 506 -18.17 -26.27 -0.41
C ILE A 506 -17.24 -27.42 -0.81
N THR A 507 -17.56 -28.62 -0.32
CA THR A 507 -16.83 -29.87 -0.57
C THR A 507 -17.68 -30.83 -1.40
N SER A 508 -17.10 -31.93 -1.85
CA SER A 508 -17.83 -33.00 -2.57
C SER A 508 -18.96 -33.63 -1.75
N SER A 509 -18.87 -33.58 -0.42
CA SER A 509 -19.91 -34.06 0.50
C SER A 509 -20.98 -33.02 0.82
N THR A 510 -20.86 -31.79 0.33
CA THR A 510 -21.82 -30.73 0.63
C THR A 510 -23.06 -30.88 -0.25
N GLU A 511 -24.23 -31.00 0.37
CA GLU A 511 -25.49 -31.08 -0.36
C GLU A 511 -26.00 -29.69 -0.77
N PRO A 512 -26.43 -29.48 -2.03
CA PRO A 512 -26.99 -28.21 -2.48
C PRO A 512 -28.26 -27.82 -1.72
N LYS A 513 -28.22 -26.64 -1.09
CA LYS A 513 -29.37 -26.02 -0.43
C LYS A 513 -29.46 -24.54 -0.83
N PRO A 514 -30.32 -24.16 -1.78
CA PRO A 514 -30.45 -22.78 -2.22
C PRO A 514 -31.20 -21.93 -1.19
N LEU A 515 -30.80 -20.66 -1.04
CA LEU A 515 -31.47 -19.70 -0.15
C LEU A 515 -32.63 -18.96 -0.84
N ASN A 516 -32.67 -18.95 -2.17
CA ASN A 516 -33.63 -18.18 -2.97
C ASN A 516 -34.14 -18.93 -4.20
N PHE A 517 -35.22 -18.43 -4.80
CA PHE A 517 -35.89 -19.01 -5.97
C PHE A 517 -34.98 -19.13 -7.20
N TYR A 518 -34.02 -18.23 -7.38
CA TYR A 518 -33.07 -18.29 -8.49
C TYR A 518 -32.17 -19.54 -8.36
N GLY A 519 -31.57 -19.74 -7.19
CA GLY A 519 -30.77 -20.94 -6.94
C GLY A 519 -31.60 -22.22 -6.93
N ASP A 520 -32.84 -22.16 -6.46
CA ASP A 520 -33.76 -23.30 -6.49
C ASP A 520 -34.14 -23.71 -7.92
N SER A 521 -34.51 -22.76 -8.79
CA SER A 521 -34.81 -23.04 -10.20
C SER A 521 -33.65 -23.75 -10.91
N LYS A 522 -32.41 -23.29 -10.68
CA LYS A 522 -31.20 -23.92 -11.25
C LYS A 522 -30.98 -25.32 -10.70
N LEU A 523 -31.17 -25.53 -9.40
CA LEU A 523 -31.00 -26.84 -8.78
C LEU A 523 -32.04 -27.87 -9.26
N GLN A 524 -33.29 -27.44 -9.49
CA GLN A 524 -34.33 -28.32 -10.01
C GLN A 524 -34.01 -28.80 -11.43
N ALA A 525 -33.53 -27.91 -12.31
CA ALA A 525 -33.09 -28.28 -13.66
C ALA A 525 -31.89 -29.23 -13.59
N ASP A 526 -30.89 -28.88 -12.79
CA ASP A 526 -29.66 -29.63 -12.57
C ASP A 526 -29.93 -31.09 -12.15
N LYS A 527 -30.80 -31.32 -11.16
CA LYS A 527 -31.17 -32.68 -10.72
C LYS A 527 -31.92 -33.47 -11.79
N LYS A 528 -32.93 -32.87 -12.41
CA LYS A 528 -33.75 -33.53 -13.43
C LYS A 528 -32.96 -33.87 -14.68
N LEU A 529 -32.01 -33.02 -15.10
CA LEU A 529 -31.13 -33.30 -16.23
C LEU A 529 -30.19 -34.49 -15.95
N GLN A 530 -29.70 -34.64 -14.72
CA GLN A 530 -28.89 -35.81 -14.35
C GLN A 530 -29.67 -37.12 -14.47
N GLU A 531 -30.98 -37.11 -14.20
CA GLU A 531 -31.87 -38.28 -14.39
C GLU A 531 -32.07 -38.64 -15.86
N MET A 532 -31.76 -37.73 -16.80
CA MET A 532 -31.92 -37.96 -18.24
C MET A 532 -30.75 -38.70 -18.89
N VAL A 533 -29.64 -38.90 -18.17
CA VAL A 533 -28.42 -39.54 -18.69
C VAL A 533 -28.70 -40.98 -19.13
N THR A 534 -28.25 -41.32 -20.34
CA THR A 534 -28.25 -42.69 -20.88
C THR A 534 -26.95 -42.93 -21.65
N ASP A 535 -26.68 -44.17 -22.06
CA ASP A 535 -25.49 -44.51 -22.86
C ASP A 535 -25.41 -43.70 -24.18
N GLY A 536 -26.56 -43.28 -24.72
CA GLY A 536 -26.67 -42.47 -25.93
C GLY A 536 -26.92 -40.97 -25.71
N PHE A 537 -27.07 -40.51 -24.46
CA PHE A 537 -27.35 -39.11 -24.14
C PHE A 537 -26.60 -38.70 -22.87
N LYS A 538 -25.45 -38.06 -23.07
CA LYS A 538 -24.58 -37.59 -21.98
C LYS A 538 -25.01 -36.20 -21.51
N VAL A 539 -24.95 -35.95 -20.21
CA VAL A 539 -25.30 -34.66 -19.63
C VAL A 539 -24.16 -34.14 -18.77
N VAL A 540 -23.73 -32.92 -19.03
CA VAL A 540 -22.75 -32.19 -18.22
C VAL A 540 -23.44 -31.05 -17.50
N VAL A 541 -23.30 -30.98 -16.19
CA VAL A 541 -23.78 -29.85 -15.38
C VAL A 541 -22.59 -29.08 -14.81
N LEU A 542 -22.43 -27.83 -15.22
CA LEU A 542 -21.38 -26.95 -14.73
C LEU A 542 -21.91 -26.09 -13.59
N ARG A 543 -21.26 -26.12 -12.42
CA ARG A 543 -21.55 -25.28 -11.25
C ARG A 543 -20.41 -24.28 -11.00
N PRO A 544 -20.19 -23.28 -11.88
CA PRO A 544 -19.13 -22.32 -11.68
C PRO A 544 -19.41 -21.36 -10.51
N PRO A 545 -18.36 -20.81 -9.88
CA PRO A 545 -18.46 -19.69 -8.97
C PRO A 545 -18.72 -18.38 -9.76
N MET A 546 -18.41 -17.22 -9.17
CA MET A 546 -18.56 -15.95 -9.88
C MET A 546 -17.63 -15.89 -11.11
N ILE A 547 -18.25 -15.79 -12.30
CA ILE A 547 -17.54 -15.62 -13.57
C ILE A 547 -17.22 -14.14 -13.78
N TYR A 548 -16.02 -13.85 -14.26
CA TYR A 548 -15.59 -12.50 -14.62
C TYR A 548 -14.73 -12.51 -15.90
N GLY A 549 -14.57 -11.34 -16.49
CA GLY A 549 -13.90 -11.11 -17.77
C GLY A 549 -14.33 -9.78 -18.39
N LYS A 550 -13.66 -9.36 -19.47
CA LYS A 550 -13.98 -8.11 -20.18
C LYS A 550 -15.44 -8.18 -20.68
N GLY A 551 -16.26 -7.20 -20.28
CA GLY A 551 -17.69 -7.18 -20.63
C GLY A 551 -18.61 -8.09 -19.79
N SER A 552 -18.07 -8.80 -18.79
CA SER A 552 -18.86 -9.64 -17.87
C SER A 552 -20.01 -8.89 -17.18
N LYS A 553 -21.05 -9.64 -16.81
CA LYS A 553 -22.24 -9.11 -16.12
C LYS A 553 -22.23 -9.49 -14.63
N GLY A 554 -23.07 -8.85 -13.84
CA GLY A 554 -23.25 -9.16 -12.41
C GLY A 554 -22.41 -8.32 -11.45
N ASN A 555 -21.84 -8.96 -10.43
CA ASN A 555 -21.22 -8.26 -9.30
C ASN A 555 -19.80 -7.75 -9.61
N TYR A 556 -19.09 -8.40 -10.54
CA TYR A 556 -17.72 -8.03 -10.87
C TYR A 556 -17.61 -6.59 -11.41
N PRO A 557 -18.42 -6.12 -12.37
CA PRO A 557 -18.40 -4.71 -12.81
C PRO A 557 -18.64 -3.70 -11.68
N GLN A 558 -19.48 -4.05 -10.68
CA GLN A 558 -19.71 -3.19 -9.52
C GLN A 558 -18.44 -3.11 -8.65
N LEU A 559 -17.75 -4.24 -8.47
CA LEU A 559 -16.48 -4.31 -7.76
C LEU A 559 -15.39 -3.50 -8.47
N ALA A 560 -15.28 -3.63 -9.80
CA ALA A 560 -14.34 -2.87 -10.62
C ALA A 560 -14.62 -1.36 -10.57
N LYS A 561 -15.89 -0.98 -10.59
CA LYS A 561 -16.32 0.42 -10.43
C LYS A 561 -15.93 0.97 -9.05
N LEU A 562 -16.11 0.20 -7.98
CA LEU A 562 -15.67 0.58 -6.64
C LEU A 562 -14.15 0.75 -6.57
N ALA A 563 -13.41 -0.20 -7.12
CA ALA A 563 -11.96 -0.15 -7.19
C ALA A 563 -11.44 1.10 -7.91
N SER A 564 -12.11 1.53 -8.98
CA SER A 564 -11.74 2.73 -9.76
C SER A 564 -12.15 4.06 -9.14
N ARG A 565 -13.06 4.08 -8.16
CA ARG A 565 -13.65 5.33 -7.63
C ARG A 565 -13.27 5.63 -6.20
N LEU A 566 -13.15 4.60 -5.36
CA LEU A 566 -12.95 4.81 -3.94
C LEU A 566 -11.48 5.20 -3.67
N PRO A 567 -11.23 6.24 -2.86
CA PRO A 567 -9.87 6.60 -2.44
C PRO A 567 -9.35 5.66 -1.35
N VAL A 568 -10.25 4.98 -0.64
CA VAL A 568 -9.95 4.08 0.48
C VAL A 568 -10.77 2.80 0.39
N PHE A 569 -10.20 1.68 0.80
CA PHE A 569 -10.90 0.39 0.87
C PHE A 569 -10.48 -0.42 2.09
N PRO A 570 -11.41 -1.11 2.79
CA PRO A 570 -11.07 -1.91 3.96
C PRO A 570 -10.25 -3.16 3.58
N ILE A 571 -9.27 -3.51 4.43
CA ILE A 571 -8.63 -4.83 4.40
C ILE A 571 -9.50 -5.77 5.22
N VAL A 572 -10.09 -6.75 4.54
CA VAL A 572 -10.94 -7.76 5.15
C VAL A 572 -10.45 -9.14 4.76
N LYS A 573 -10.34 -10.05 5.72
CA LYS A 573 -10.01 -11.44 5.44
C LYS A 573 -11.26 -12.22 5.04
N ASN A 574 -11.29 -12.69 3.79
CA ASN A 574 -12.25 -13.67 3.29
C ASN A 574 -11.59 -14.57 2.24
N GLN A 575 -12.26 -15.66 1.86
CA GLN A 575 -11.82 -16.56 0.81
C GLN A 575 -12.92 -16.75 -0.23
N ARG A 576 -12.58 -16.57 -1.51
CA ARG A 576 -13.52 -16.70 -2.62
C ARG A 576 -12.93 -17.52 -3.77
N SER A 577 -13.79 -18.35 -4.35
CA SER A 577 -13.57 -18.94 -5.67
C SER A 577 -14.10 -18.01 -6.74
N MET A 578 -13.35 -17.85 -7.82
CA MET A 578 -13.73 -17.09 -9.01
C MET A 578 -13.29 -17.86 -10.25
N LEU A 579 -13.92 -17.57 -11.38
CA LEU A 579 -13.61 -18.22 -12.65
C LEU A 579 -13.48 -17.16 -13.75
N HIS A 580 -12.29 -17.03 -14.34
CA HIS A 580 -12.11 -16.17 -15.51
C HIS A 580 -12.80 -16.79 -16.73
N ILE A 581 -13.35 -15.95 -17.61
CA ILE A 581 -14.12 -16.40 -18.77
C ILE A 581 -13.31 -17.31 -19.70
N ASP A 582 -12.03 -17.03 -19.94
CA ASP A 582 -11.19 -17.88 -20.79
C ASP A 582 -10.97 -19.28 -20.18
N ASN A 583 -10.79 -19.35 -18.87
CA ASN A 583 -10.64 -20.64 -18.17
C ASN A 583 -11.95 -21.45 -18.27
N LEU A 584 -13.11 -20.78 -18.21
CA LEU A 584 -14.40 -21.43 -18.45
C LEU A 584 -14.51 -21.93 -19.89
N CYS A 585 -14.11 -21.11 -20.88
CA CYS A 585 -14.19 -21.49 -22.29
C CYS A 585 -13.32 -22.71 -22.58
N GLN A 586 -12.08 -22.72 -22.07
CA GLN A 586 -11.22 -23.90 -22.17
C GLN A 586 -11.84 -25.12 -21.49
N PHE A 587 -12.45 -24.95 -20.31
CA PHE A 587 -13.10 -26.07 -19.62
C PHE A 587 -14.29 -26.63 -20.43
N VAL A 588 -15.14 -25.77 -21.00
CA VAL A 588 -16.25 -26.21 -21.86
C VAL A 588 -15.75 -26.94 -23.10
N LYS A 589 -14.69 -26.44 -23.75
CA LYS A 589 -14.03 -27.14 -24.87
C LYS A 589 -13.62 -28.56 -24.46
N LEU A 590 -12.98 -28.72 -23.30
CA LEU A 590 -12.59 -30.04 -22.79
C LEU A 590 -13.78 -30.95 -22.48
N MET A 591 -14.91 -30.41 -21.98
CA MET A 591 -16.14 -31.21 -21.78
C MET A 591 -16.69 -31.76 -23.11
N ILE A 592 -16.60 -30.96 -24.18
CA ILE A 592 -17.04 -31.31 -25.53
C ILE A 592 -16.09 -32.35 -26.15
N ASP A 593 -14.78 -32.12 -26.07
CA ASP A 593 -13.77 -32.96 -26.70
C ASP A 593 -13.74 -34.35 -26.09
N ASN A 594 -13.74 -34.42 -24.76
CA ASN A 594 -13.71 -35.65 -23.99
C ASN A 594 -15.09 -36.33 -23.86
N GLU A 595 -16.15 -35.71 -24.38
CA GLU A 595 -17.53 -36.17 -24.26
C GLU A 595 -17.88 -36.56 -22.82
N GLU A 596 -17.59 -35.67 -21.89
CA GLU A 596 -17.79 -35.89 -20.45
C GLU A 596 -19.28 -36.05 -20.10
N THR A 597 -19.51 -36.60 -18.90
CA THR A 597 -20.84 -36.70 -18.29
C THR A 597 -20.70 -36.52 -16.77
N GLY A 598 -21.69 -35.88 -16.13
CA GLY A 598 -21.71 -35.64 -14.69
C GLY A 598 -21.69 -34.16 -14.29
N VAL A 599 -21.35 -33.90 -13.02
CA VAL A 599 -21.37 -32.56 -12.42
C VAL A 599 -19.95 -32.07 -12.17
N PHE A 600 -19.62 -30.86 -12.64
CA PHE A 600 -18.28 -30.30 -12.56
C PHE A 600 -18.25 -28.91 -11.93
N PHE A 601 -17.12 -28.57 -11.30
CA PHE A 601 -16.95 -27.38 -10.46
C PHE A 601 -15.76 -26.54 -10.92
N PRO A 602 -15.77 -25.97 -12.14
CA PRO A 602 -14.62 -25.23 -12.64
C PRO A 602 -14.38 -23.96 -11.81
N GLN A 603 -13.11 -23.71 -11.43
CA GLN A 603 -12.65 -22.46 -10.82
C GLN A 603 -11.21 -22.13 -11.22
N ASN A 604 -10.73 -20.91 -10.93
CA ASN A 604 -9.34 -20.52 -11.13
C ASN A 604 -8.37 -21.32 -10.24
N GLY A 605 -7.07 -21.32 -10.58
CA GLY A 605 -6.05 -22.04 -9.80
C GLY A 605 -5.79 -21.46 -8.41
N GLU A 606 -6.17 -20.20 -8.19
CA GLU A 606 -5.92 -19.46 -6.98
C GLU A 606 -7.23 -19.04 -6.30
N TYR A 607 -7.26 -19.13 -4.97
CA TYR A 607 -8.25 -18.42 -4.19
C TYR A 607 -7.97 -16.92 -4.22
N THR A 608 -9.03 -16.13 -4.17
CA THR A 608 -8.93 -14.69 -4.05
C THR A 608 -9.67 -14.20 -2.80
N ASN A 609 -9.42 -12.95 -2.44
CA ASN A 609 -10.20 -12.24 -1.44
C ASN A 609 -10.61 -10.87 -1.98
N THR A 610 -11.67 -10.30 -1.43
CA THR A 610 -12.30 -9.10 -2.00
C THR A 610 -11.36 -7.89 -1.96
N SER A 611 -10.61 -7.73 -0.88
CA SER A 611 -9.67 -6.60 -0.71
C SER A 611 -8.49 -6.68 -1.68
N ASP A 612 -7.93 -7.87 -1.90
CA ASP A 612 -6.84 -8.11 -2.85
C ASP A 612 -7.36 -7.93 -4.28
N MET A 613 -8.56 -8.42 -4.60
CA MET A 613 -9.18 -8.22 -5.91
C MET A 613 -9.37 -6.74 -6.25
N VAL A 614 -9.94 -5.96 -5.31
CA VAL A 614 -10.14 -4.52 -5.49
C VAL A 614 -8.81 -3.80 -5.66
N GLN A 615 -7.80 -4.17 -4.87
CA GLN A 615 -6.47 -3.58 -4.99
C GLN A 615 -5.83 -3.89 -6.35
N MET A 616 -5.89 -5.14 -6.82
CA MET A 616 -5.34 -5.52 -8.12
C MET A 616 -6.03 -4.79 -9.28
N ILE A 617 -7.37 -4.68 -9.26
CA ILE A 617 -8.12 -3.92 -10.28
C ILE A 617 -7.71 -2.44 -10.26
N ALA A 618 -7.59 -1.83 -9.08
CA ALA A 618 -7.19 -0.43 -8.95
C ALA A 618 -5.77 -0.22 -9.50
N GLU A 619 -4.83 -1.12 -9.20
CA GLU A 619 -3.46 -1.07 -9.71
C GLU A 619 -3.40 -1.18 -11.24
N VAL A 620 -4.11 -2.14 -11.84
CA VAL A 620 -4.18 -2.29 -13.32
C VAL A 620 -4.76 -1.05 -13.99
N LYS A 621 -5.75 -0.39 -13.37
CA LYS A 621 -6.33 0.87 -13.87
C LYS A 621 -5.52 2.12 -13.56
N GLY A 622 -4.36 1.99 -12.91
CA GLY A 622 -3.54 3.13 -12.49
C GLY A 622 -4.17 3.98 -11.37
N HIS A 623 -5.21 3.50 -10.70
CA HIS A 623 -5.89 4.20 -9.61
C HIS A 623 -5.22 3.94 -8.27
N ARG A 624 -4.94 5.02 -7.52
CA ARG A 624 -4.30 4.91 -6.19
C ARG A 624 -5.35 4.74 -5.11
N ILE A 625 -5.43 3.51 -4.58
CA ILE A 625 -6.30 3.17 -3.46
C ILE A 625 -5.51 2.98 -2.16
N ILE A 626 -6.06 3.44 -1.03
CA ILE A 626 -5.47 3.26 0.31
C ILE A 626 -6.24 2.14 1.04
N MET A 627 -5.52 1.08 1.38
CA MET A 627 -6.05 -0.11 2.06
C MET A 627 -6.05 0.09 3.58
N ILE A 628 -7.21 0.16 4.22
CA ILE A 628 -7.31 0.44 5.66
C ILE A 628 -7.25 -0.87 6.47
N PRO A 629 -6.24 -1.09 7.33
CA PRO A 629 -6.15 -2.27 8.19
C PRO A 629 -7.08 -2.20 9.41
N PHE A 630 -7.19 -3.31 10.15
CA PHE A 630 -7.87 -3.41 11.46
C PHE A 630 -9.38 -3.09 11.47
N VAL A 631 -10.01 -3.03 10.31
CA VAL A 631 -11.45 -2.81 10.14
C VAL A 631 -12.27 -4.11 10.10
N ASP A 632 -11.61 -5.27 10.16
CA ASP A 632 -12.25 -6.60 10.17
C ASP A 632 -13.41 -6.71 11.18
N LEU A 633 -13.21 -6.19 12.39
CA LEU A 633 -14.23 -6.25 13.45
C LEU A 633 -15.45 -5.40 13.11
N PHE A 634 -15.23 -4.22 12.53
CA PHE A 634 -16.31 -3.33 12.11
C PHE A 634 -17.11 -3.93 10.95
N VAL A 635 -16.43 -4.55 9.98
CA VAL A 635 -17.09 -5.24 8.87
C VAL A 635 -17.92 -6.43 9.37
N LYS A 636 -17.42 -7.23 10.31
CA LYS A 636 -18.20 -8.31 10.94
C LYS A 636 -19.42 -7.83 11.72
N VAL A 637 -19.38 -6.62 12.27
CA VAL A 637 -20.55 -5.99 12.90
C VAL A 637 -21.54 -5.57 11.82
N LEU A 638 -21.07 -4.94 10.74
CA LEU A 638 -21.91 -4.54 9.60
C LEU A 638 -22.62 -5.74 8.94
N GLU A 639 -21.96 -6.89 8.80
CA GLU A 639 -22.57 -8.13 8.28
C GLU A 639 -23.81 -8.57 9.08
N LYS A 640 -23.87 -8.25 10.38
CA LYS A 640 -24.99 -8.60 11.26
C LYS A 640 -26.08 -7.53 11.32
N VAL A 641 -25.88 -6.38 10.66
CA VAL A 641 -26.88 -5.32 10.62
C VAL A 641 -28.04 -5.78 9.73
N PRO A 642 -29.29 -5.81 10.23
CA PRO A 642 -30.42 -6.24 9.43
C PRO A 642 -30.65 -5.30 8.24
N GLY A 643 -31.14 -5.87 7.13
CA GLY A 643 -31.43 -5.15 5.90
C GLY A 643 -30.24 -5.00 4.94
N LYS A 644 -30.38 -4.08 3.98
CA LYS A 644 -29.51 -3.96 2.80
C LYS A 644 -28.03 -3.75 3.13
N ILE A 645 -27.71 -3.12 4.26
CA ILE A 645 -26.32 -2.88 4.68
C ILE A 645 -25.62 -4.20 5.02
N GLY A 646 -26.25 -5.06 5.83
CA GLY A 646 -25.69 -6.37 6.16
C GLY A 646 -25.60 -7.27 4.94
N GLU A 647 -26.66 -7.32 4.13
CA GLU A 647 -26.69 -8.13 2.90
C GLU A 647 -25.56 -7.76 1.92
N LEU A 648 -25.36 -6.47 1.65
CA LEU A 648 -24.27 -6.00 0.79
C LEU A 648 -22.90 -6.29 1.40
N THR A 649 -22.76 -6.14 2.71
CA THR A 649 -21.51 -6.42 3.42
C THR A 649 -21.18 -7.91 3.35
N THR A 650 -22.12 -8.81 3.64
CA THR A 650 -21.95 -10.26 3.51
C THR A 650 -21.69 -10.68 2.06
N LYS A 651 -22.37 -10.07 1.10
CA LYS A 651 -22.14 -10.34 -0.33
C LYS A 651 -20.73 -9.92 -0.78
N ALA A 652 -20.20 -8.82 -0.23
CA ALA A 652 -18.87 -8.33 -0.53
C ALA A 652 -17.77 -9.10 0.21
N PHE A 653 -17.94 -9.39 1.51
CA PHE A 653 -16.88 -9.89 2.39
C PHE A 653 -17.11 -11.29 2.97
N GLY A 654 -18.20 -11.97 2.60
CA GLY A 654 -18.43 -13.36 2.96
C GLY A 654 -17.46 -14.32 2.27
N ASP A 655 -17.24 -15.47 2.93
CA ASP A 655 -16.54 -16.62 2.35
C ASP A 655 -17.46 -17.32 1.35
N SER A 656 -16.92 -17.69 0.19
CA SER A 656 -17.65 -18.44 -0.84
C SER A 656 -16.65 -19.13 -1.75
N SER A 657 -16.24 -20.35 -1.38
CA SER A 657 -15.25 -21.12 -2.14
C SER A 657 -15.60 -22.59 -2.26
N TYR A 658 -15.19 -23.21 -3.38
CA TYR A 658 -15.08 -24.66 -3.51
C TYR A 658 -13.73 -25.12 -2.98
N GLU A 659 -13.68 -26.34 -2.44
CA GLU A 659 -12.42 -27.02 -2.21
C GLU A 659 -11.69 -27.24 -3.55
N MET A 660 -10.39 -26.93 -3.60
CA MET A 660 -9.61 -26.93 -4.85
C MET A 660 -9.60 -28.27 -5.57
N SER A 661 -9.62 -29.38 -4.81
CA SER A 661 -9.66 -30.75 -5.33
C SER A 661 -10.90 -31.05 -6.16
N MET A 662 -12.04 -30.38 -5.91
CA MET A 662 -13.27 -30.54 -6.72
C MET A 662 -13.14 -29.96 -8.13
N SER A 663 -12.15 -29.11 -8.32
CA SER A 663 -11.89 -28.38 -9.56
C SER A 663 -10.64 -28.88 -10.26
N GLU A 664 -10.02 -29.96 -9.79
CA GLU A 664 -8.94 -30.63 -10.50
C GLU A 664 -9.54 -31.42 -11.67
N TYR A 665 -8.88 -31.33 -12.82
CA TYR A 665 -9.26 -32.03 -14.04
C TYR A 665 -8.03 -32.62 -14.70
N LYS A 666 -8.21 -33.70 -15.46
CA LYS A 666 -7.13 -34.47 -16.10
C LYS A 666 -6.25 -33.63 -17.02
N GLU A 667 -6.81 -32.58 -17.61
CA GLU A 667 -6.12 -31.65 -18.49
C GLU A 667 -6.18 -30.23 -17.91
N ASN A 668 -5.15 -29.42 -18.18
CA ASN A 668 -5.10 -28.06 -17.68
C ASN A 668 -6.07 -27.15 -18.44
N TYR A 669 -7.12 -26.70 -17.76
CA TYR A 669 -8.05 -25.70 -18.29
C TYR A 669 -7.80 -24.27 -17.77
N ARG A 670 -6.89 -24.12 -16.79
CA ARG A 670 -6.60 -22.85 -16.11
C ARG A 670 -5.55 -22.07 -16.89
N VAL A 671 -5.91 -21.68 -18.12
CA VAL A 671 -5.04 -21.01 -19.11
C VAL A 671 -4.59 -19.62 -18.67
N ASN A 672 -5.31 -18.99 -17.74
CA ASN A 672 -4.95 -17.70 -17.15
C ASN A 672 -4.89 -17.77 -15.62
N SER A 673 -3.77 -17.30 -15.06
CA SER A 673 -3.63 -17.01 -13.62
C SER A 673 -4.60 -15.91 -13.18
N LEU A 674 -4.86 -15.81 -11.88
CA LEU A 674 -5.69 -14.74 -11.31
C LEU A 674 -5.16 -13.34 -11.69
N ARG A 675 -3.85 -13.16 -11.80
CA ARG A 675 -3.25 -11.88 -12.18
C ARG A 675 -3.46 -11.59 -13.67
N LYS A 676 -3.06 -12.52 -14.56
CA LYS A 676 -3.18 -12.35 -16.02
C LYS A 676 -4.64 -12.10 -16.42
N SER A 677 -5.57 -12.81 -15.80
CA SER A 677 -7.01 -12.60 -16.04
C SER A 677 -7.52 -11.21 -15.63
N ILE A 678 -7.02 -10.60 -14.54
CA ILE A 678 -7.38 -9.21 -14.20
C ILE A 678 -6.82 -8.22 -15.23
N ILE A 679 -5.59 -8.44 -15.70
CA ILE A 679 -4.98 -7.60 -16.75
C ILE A 679 -5.79 -7.70 -18.04
N LEU A 680 -6.13 -8.90 -18.50
CA LEU A 680 -6.97 -9.12 -19.68
C LEU A 680 -8.38 -8.51 -19.53
N THR A 681 -8.90 -8.46 -18.30
CA THR A 681 -10.24 -7.95 -18.02
C THR A 681 -10.28 -6.42 -17.93
N GLU A 682 -9.32 -5.81 -17.25
CA GLU A 682 -9.36 -4.40 -16.83
C GLU A 682 -8.26 -3.53 -17.42
N GLY A 683 -7.24 -4.13 -18.04
CA GLY A 683 -6.23 -3.41 -18.79
C GLY A 683 -6.88 -2.63 -19.92
N THR A 684 -6.44 -1.38 -20.11
CA THR A 684 -6.61 -0.73 -21.41
C THR A 684 -5.81 -1.54 -22.41
N ASP A 685 -6.41 -1.86 -23.56
CA ASP A 685 -5.68 -2.50 -24.66
C ASP A 685 -4.39 -1.69 -24.85
N LEU A 686 -3.25 -2.28 -24.48
CA LEU A 686 -1.96 -1.75 -24.88
C LEU A 686 -2.05 -1.75 -26.39
N GLU A 687 -2.06 -0.56 -27.00
CA GLU A 687 -1.98 -0.42 -28.46
C GLU A 687 -0.90 -1.39 -28.97
N GLU A 688 -1.31 -2.20 -29.95
CA GLU A 688 -0.47 -3.16 -30.69
C GLU A 688 0.89 -2.57 -31.11
#